data_AF-A0A8C9FR37-F1
#
_entry.id   AF-A0A8C9FR37-F1
#
_cell.length_a   1.000
_cell.length_b   1.000
_cell.length_c   1.000
_cell.angle_alpha   90.00
_cell.angle_beta   90.00
_cell.angle_gamma   90.00
#
_symmetry.space_group_name_H-M   'P 1'
#
loop_
_entity.id
_entity.type
_entity.pdbx_description
1 polymer ?
#
loop_
_entity_poly.entity_id
_entity_poly.type
_entity_poly.pdbx_seq_one_letter_code
_entity_poly.pdbx_strand_id
1 'polypeptide(L)'
;MREKYQSHYRFPQNFAWSVIDYLSPSDSHSLYFVPVVLHYLKNDGRLNSVIFSNVHLADGKPHTVILWLSGLQQELCTIELYLDCLQVGAIQDLPKAFSTLLARSAAVELRTFLKKPEVSRNTGSSNEFIQILVANKCSFVFFCLFFFPLQCRYSPCFPGVRCVNTAPGFRCETCPPGYTGQTLQGVGLSYAKNNKQVCLDIDECQDGGGNARFTAPFISDLDLCLLQDNCVLTPNVNQRNSDEDIFGDACDNCRNVLNNDQRDTDGDGKGDACDDDMDGDGIKNLLDNCQRIPNQDQDDKDNDGVGDACDSCPTVSNPNQSDVDNDLVGDSCDTNQDSDGDGHQDSTDNCPTIINSSQLDTDKDGLGDECDEDDDNDGIPDLLPPGPDNCRLVPNPGQEDDNGDGVGDVCESDFDQDTVIDRIDVCPENAEITLTDFRAYQTVVLDPEGDAQIDPNWVVLNQGMEIVQTMNSDPGLAVGYTAFNGVDFEGTFHVNTVTDDDYAGFIFGYQDSSSFYVVMWKQTEQTYWQATPFRAVAEPGIQLKAVKSKTGPGEHLRNSLWHTGDTSDQVRLLWKDPRNVGWKDKVSYRWFLQHRPQIGYIRARFYEGSDLVADSGVTIDTTMRGGRLGVFCFSQENIIWSNLKYRCNGNASFSFFFFLLMFSK
;
A
#
# COMPACT_ATOMS: atom_id res chain seq x y z
N MET A 1 11.15 -10.96 -66.14
CA MET A 1 10.09 -10.97 -67.16
C MET A 1 8.97 -11.90 -66.69
N ARG A 2 7.75 -11.35 -66.47
CA ARG A 2 6.40 -12.00 -66.40
C ARG A 2 6.16 -13.07 -65.32
N GLU A 3 5.02 -13.20 -64.63
CA GLU A 3 3.79 -12.41 -64.41
C GLU A 3 2.97 -13.12 -63.30
N LYS A 4 2.03 -12.38 -62.69
CA LYS A 4 1.08 -12.69 -61.60
C LYS A 4 0.11 -13.87 -61.85
N TYR A 5 -0.48 -14.44 -60.77
CA TYR A 5 -1.93 -14.41 -60.40
C TYR A 5 -2.15 -15.30 -59.14
N GLN A 6 -2.45 -14.77 -57.96
CA GLN A 6 -3.78 -14.45 -57.39
C GLN A 6 -4.78 -15.63 -57.35
N SER A 7 -5.11 -16.11 -56.15
CA SER A 7 -6.37 -16.83 -55.86
C SER A 7 -7.17 -16.05 -54.80
N HIS A 8 -8.46 -15.92 -55.09
CA HIS A 8 -9.47 -15.11 -54.40
C HIS A 8 -10.21 -15.93 -53.35
N TYR A 9 -10.40 -15.36 -52.16
CA TYR A 9 -11.70 -15.43 -51.47
C TYR A 9 -12.18 -13.99 -51.24
N ARG A 10 -13.32 -13.65 -51.86
CA ARG A 10 -14.07 -12.40 -51.69
C ARG A 10 -15.13 -12.63 -50.61
N PHE A 11 -15.12 -11.83 -49.56
CA PHE A 11 -16.28 -11.62 -48.68
C PHE A 11 -16.69 -10.13 -48.71
N PRO A 12 -17.98 -9.81 -48.57
CA PRO A 12 -18.52 -8.49 -48.87
C PRO A 12 -18.11 -7.45 -47.83
N GLN A 13 -17.55 -6.33 -48.31
CA GLN A 13 -17.33 -5.10 -47.56
C GLN A 13 -18.66 -4.56 -47.07
N ASN A 14 -18.89 -4.47 -45.76
CA ASN A 14 -20.06 -3.80 -45.21
C ASN A 14 -19.77 -3.18 -43.84
N PHE A 15 -19.89 -1.85 -43.81
CA PHE A 15 -19.95 -0.92 -42.67
C PHE A 15 -18.66 -0.59 -41.89
N ALA A 16 -18.29 0.69 -41.93
CA ALA A 16 -17.30 1.32 -41.06
C ALA A 16 -17.99 2.51 -40.35
N TRP A 17 -17.69 2.69 -39.06
CA TRP A 17 -18.13 3.84 -38.26
C TRP A 17 -16.92 4.64 -37.81
N SER A 18 -16.93 5.96 -37.99
CA SER A 18 -16.31 6.95 -37.08
C SER A 18 -16.45 8.36 -37.68
N VAL A 19 -16.95 9.31 -36.89
CA VAL A 19 -16.44 10.67 -36.63
C VAL A 19 -17.61 11.45 -36.01
N ILE A 20 -17.48 11.82 -34.73
CA ILE A 20 -18.26 12.89 -34.11
C ILE A 20 -17.38 14.12 -34.23
N ASP A 21 -17.74 15.05 -35.13
CA ASP A 21 -17.06 16.33 -35.23
C ASP A 21 -17.73 17.35 -34.29
N TYR A 22 -16.91 18.07 -33.53
CA TYR A 22 -17.32 19.25 -32.76
C TYR A 22 -16.85 20.50 -33.50
N LEU A 23 -17.80 21.34 -33.95
CA LEU A 23 -17.47 22.65 -34.48
C LEU A 23 -17.29 23.64 -33.32
N SER A 24 -16.05 24.08 -33.09
CA SER A 24 -15.76 25.19 -32.17
C SER A 24 -16.47 26.46 -32.65
N PRO A 25 -17.28 27.14 -31.81
CA PRO A 25 -17.91 28.40 -32.19
C PRO A 25 -16.86 29.52 -32.22
N SER A 26 -16.74 30.20 -33.35
CA SER A 26 -15.80 31.31 -33.55
C SER A 26 -16.25 32.65 -32.95
N ASP A 27 -17.37 32.71 -32.23
CA ASP A 27 -17.91 33.96 -31.66
C ASP A 27 -18.47 33.79 -30.24
N SER A 28 -18.15 34.77 -29.40
CA SER A 28 -18.21 34.77 -27.92
C SER A 28 -19.60 34.88 -27.29
N HIS A 29 -20.69 34.49 -27.96
CA HIS A 29 -22.05 34.71 -27.43
C HIS A 29 -23.05 33.53 -27.57
N SER A 30 -22.59 32.28 -27.67
CA SER A 30 -23.44 31.09 -27.45
C SER A 30 -22.62 29.91 -26.92
N LEU A 31 -22.33 29.92 -25.63
CA LEU A 31 -21.35 29.02 -24.98
C LEU A 31 -21.92 27.72 -24.40
N TYR A 32 -23.15 27.31 -24.72
CA TYR A 32 -23.77 26.15 -24.04
C TYR A 32 -24.36 25.07 -24.95
N PHE A 33 -24.43 25.28 -26.26
CA PHE A 33 -25.12 24.36 -27.17
C PHE A 33 -24.22 24.01 -28.35
N VAL A 34 -23.73 22.78 -28.38
CA VAL A 34 -22.90 22.28 -29.48
C VAL A 34 -23.71 21.26 -30.29
N PRO A 35 -23.79 21.38 -31.63
CA PRO A 35 -24.42 20.35 -32.45
C PRO A 35 -23.49 19.13 -32.56
N VAL A 36 -24.03 17.94 -32.33
CA VAL A 36 -23.34 16.66 -32.53
C VAL A 36 -23.75 16.09 -33.87
N VAL A 37 -22.80 15.88 -34.77
CA VAL A 37 -23.07 15.32 -36.11
C VAL A 37 -22.62 13.86 -36.15
N LEU A 38 -23.55 12.96 -36.48
CA LEU A 38 -23.30 11.56 -36.72
C LEU A 38 -23.28 11.28 -38.23
N HIS A 39 -22.13 10.84 -38.75
CA HIS A 39 -21.99 10.41 -40.13
C HIS A 39 -22.19 8.88 -40.25
N TYR A 40 -22.95 8.44 -41.26
CA TYR A 40 -23.16 7.02 -41.55
C TYR A 40 -23.21 6.75 -43.05
N LEU A 41 -22.68 5.60 -43.48
CA LEU A 41 -22.64 5.18 -44.88
C LEU A 41 -23.82 4.24 -45.18
N LYS A 42 -24.61 4.53 -46.22
CA LYS A 42 -25.70 3.62 -46.66
C LYS A 42 -25.17 2.53 -47.59
N ASN A 43 -25.95 1.45 -47.76
CA ASN A 43 -25.64 0.31 -48.64
C ASN A 43 -25.42 0.68 -50.13
N ASP A 44 -25.82 1.89 -50.54
CA ASP A 44 -25.58 2.46 -51.87
C ASP A 44 -24.22 3.18 -52.00
N GLY A 45 -23.40 3.15 -50.94
CA GLY A 45 -22.08 3.79 -50.88
C GLY A 45 -22.11 5.30 -50.64
N ARG A 46 -23.27 5.89 -50.33
CA ARG A 46 -23.40 7.34 -50.07
C ARG A 46 -23.34 7.65 -48.58
N LEU A 47 -22.50 8.63 -48.23
CA LEU A 47 -22.37 9.14 -46.86
C LEU A 47 -23.57 10.04 -46.54
N ASN A 48 -24.24 9.77 -45.42
CA ASN A 48 -25.34 10.55 -44.89
C ASN A 48 -24.98 11.04 -43.49
N SER A 49 -25.62 12.11 -43.06
CA SER A 49 -25.32 12.74 -41.77
C SER A 49 -26.62 13.03 -41.02
N VAL A 50 -26.55 12.88 -39.71
CA VAL A 50 -27.62 13.16 -38.76
C VAL A 50 -27.09 14.18 -37.76
N ILE A 51 -27.83 15.25 -37.51
CA ILE A 51 -27.40 16.35 -36.63
C ILE A 51 -28.31 16.37 -35.40
N PHE A 52 -27.71 16.20 -34.23
CA PHE A 52 -28.36 16.41 -32.94
C PHE A 52 -28.02 17.82 -32.44
N SER A 53 -29.02 18.68 -32.39
CA SER A 53 -28.85 20.07 -31.94
C SER A 53 -29.05 20.19 -30.43
N ASN A 54 -28.42 21.19 -29.81
CA ASN A 54 -28.54 21.52 -28.37
C ASN A 54 -27.96 20.49 -27.39
N VAL A 55 -26.78 19.96 -27.67
CA VAL A 55 -26.09 19.06 -26.73
C VAL A 55 -25.14 19.87 -25.84
N HIS A 56 -25.25 19.69 -24.52
CA HIS A 56 -24.45 20.37 -23.51
C HIS A 56 -23.14 19.59 -23.27
N LEU A 57 -22.08 19.94 -24.01
CA LEU A 57 -20.79 19.22 -23.97
C LEU A 57 -19.57 20.10 -23.68
N ALA A 58 -19.76 21.42 -23.62
CA ALA A 58 -18.69 22.40 -23.44
C ALA A 58 -18.68 22.97 -22.00
N ASP A 59 -18.86 22.12 -20.99
CA ASP A 59 -18.91 22.54 -19.57
C ASP A 59 -17.62 22.22 -18.77
N GLY A 60 -16.62 21.61 -19.43
CA GLY A 60 -15.33 21.24 -18.83
C GLY A 60 -15.33 19.96 -17.98
N LYS A 61 -16.40 19.15 -18.05
CA LYS A 61 -16.51 17.87 -17.33
C LYS A 61 -16.43 16.66 -18.27
N PRO A 62 -15.99 15.49 -17.76
CA PRO A 62 -16.10 14.24 -18.51
C PRO A 62 -17.57 13.81 -18.63
N HIS A 63 -18.01 13.50 -19.85
CA HIS A 63 -19.37 13.04 -20.14
C HIS A 63 -19.38 11.64 -20.76
N THR A 64 -20.40 10.84 -20.44
CA THR A 64 -20.63 9.51 -21.03
C THR A 64 -21.62 9.63 -22.19
N VAL A 65 -21.19 9.29 -23.41
CA VAL A 65 -22.04 9.30 -24.62
C VAL A 65 -22.45 7.87 -24.99
N ILE A 66 -23.75 7.62 -25.13
CA ILE A 66 -24.30 6.32 -25.53
C ILE A 66 -25.18 6.51 -26.77
N LEU A 67 -24.95 5.70 -27.80
CA LEU A 67 -25.78 5.62 -29.00
C LEU A 67 -26.58 4.32 -28.97
N TRP A 68 -27.90 4.45 -28.88
CA TRP A 68 -28.81 3.31 -28.86
C TRP A 68 -29.49 3.14 -30.22
N LEU A 69 -29.27 1.98 -30.84
CA LEU A 69 -29.85 1.61 -32.13
C LEU A 69 -30.93 0.55 -31.91
N SER A 70 -32.14 0.80 -32.38
CA SER A 70 -33.26 -0.15 -32.31
C SER A 70 -33.97 -0.28 -33.65
N GLY A 71 -34.64 -1.42 -33.88
CA GLY A 71 -35.37 -1.66 -35.13
C GLY A 71 -34.50 -2.03 -36.34
N LEU A 72 -33.25 -2.48 -36.14
CA LEU A 72 -32.26 -2.78 -37.19
C LEU A 72 -32.71 -3.75 -38.32
N GLN A 73 -33.76 -4.54 -38.08
CA GLN A 73 -34.36 -5.49 -39.04
C GLN A 73 -35.77 -5.08 -39.52
N GLN A 74 -36.37 -4.04 -38.94
CA GLN A 74 -37.71 -3.56 -39.25
C GLN A 74 -37.64 -2.37 -40.22
N GLU A 75 -38.78 -1.97 -40.81
CA GLU A 75 -38.81 -0.84 -41.77
C GLU A 75 -38.51 0.52 -41.12
N LEU A 76 -38.65 0.61 -39.79
CA LEU A 76 -38.45 1.81 -39.00
C LEU A 76 -37.30 1.57 -38.02
N CYS A 77 -36.11 2.02 -38.41
CA CYS A 77 -34.94 2.02 -37.55
C CYS A 77 -34.88 3.34 -36.77
N THR A 78 -34.57 3.26 -35.49
CA THR A 78 -34.50 4.41 -34.59
C THR A 78 -33.11 4.50 -33.97
N ILE A 79 -32.53 5.70 -33.98
CA ILE A 79 -31.28 6.03 -33.30
C ILE A 79 -31.58 7.03 -32.20
N GLU A 80 -31.14 6.71 -31.01
CA GLU A 80 -31.23 7.58 -29.85
C GLU A 80 -29.82 7.90 -29.34
N LEU A 81 -29.59 9.17 -29.01
CA LEU A 81 -28.37 9.65 -28.39
C LEU A 81 -28.66 9.94 -26.93
N TYR A 82 -27.86 9.34 -26.05
CA TYR A 82 -27.88 9.54 -24.62
C TYR A 82 -26.57 10.18 -24.18
N LEU A 83 -26.67 11.20 -23.31
CA LEU A 83 -25.54 11.87 -22.67
C LEU A 83 -25.72 11.74 -21.16
N ASP A 84 -24.75 11.19 -20.44
CA ASP A 84 -24.81 10.93 -19.00
C ASP A 84 -26.12 10.22 -18.59
N CYS A 85 -26.52 9.25 -19.40
CA CYS A 85 -27.77 8.47 -19.27
C CYS A 85 -29.08 9.25 -19.47
N LEU A 86 -29.03 10.50 -19.95
CA LEU A 86 -30.21 11.28 -20.36
C LEU A 86 -30.35 11.29 -21.88
N GLN A 87 -31.55 10.95 -22.38
CA GLN A 87 -31.83 10.98 -23.82
C GLN A 87 -31.82 12.43 -24.32
N VAL A 88 -30.79 12.78 -25.08
CA VAL A 88 -30.60 14.13 -25.63
C VAL A 88 -31.15 14.28 -27.03
N GLY A 89 -31.38 13.17 -27.75
CA GLY A 89 -32.05 13.21 -29.04
C GLY A 89 -32.46 11.84 -29.55
N ALA A 90 -33.48 11.82 -30.41
CA ALA A 90 -33.97 10.62 -31.07
C ALA A 90 -34.34 10.94 -32.50
N ILE A 91 -33.90 10.08 -33.43
CA ILE A 91 -34.25 10.18 -34.84
C ILE A 91 -34.87 8.86 -35.27
N GLN A 92 -36.06 9.01 -35.84
CA GLN A 92 -36.88 7.92 -36.36
C GLN A 92 -36.82 7.93 -37.90
N ASP A 93 -37.32 6.88 -38.54
CA ASP A 93 -37.37 6.73 -40.00
C ASP A 93 -36.02 6.56 -40.72
N LEU A 94 -35.04 5.90 -40.08
CA LEU A 94 -33.81 5.53 -40.75
C LEU A 94 -34.02 4.30 -41.65
N PRO A 95 -33.39 4.25 -42.85
CA PRO A 95 -33.54 3.10 -43.74
C PRO A 95 -32.92 1.83 -43.13
N LYS A 96 -33.54 0.69 -43.42
CA LYS A 96 -33.18 -0.64 -42.91
C LYS A 96 -31.69 -0.99 -43.15
N ALA A 97 -30.97 -1.26 -42.06
CA ALA A 97 -29.52 -1.51 -42.08
C ALA A 97 -29.15 -2.95 -42.45
N PHE A 98 -29.95 -3.94 -42.05
CA PHE A 98 -29.66 -5.36 -42.28
C PHE A 98 -30.86 -6.12 -42.85
N SER A 99 -30.64 -6.96 -43.88
CA SER A 99 -31.68 -7.83 -44.44
C SER A 99 -31.81 -9.17 -43.69
N THR A 100 -30.72 -9.74 -43.16
CA THR A 100 -30.67 -10.98 -42.37
C THR A 100 -29.38 -11.09 -41.54
N LEU A 101 -29.43 -11.61 -40.30
CA LEU A 101 -28.28 -12.01 -39.47
C LEU A 101 -28.30 -13.54 -39.26
N LEU A 102 -27.21 -14.25 -39.56
CA LEU A 102 -27.12 -15.72 -39.45
C LEU A 102 -26.99 -16.17 -37.97
N ALA A 103 -27.73 -17.22 -37.60
CA ALA A 103 -27.94 -17.69 -36.23
C ALA A 103 -26.78 -18.45 -35.55
N ARG A 104 -25.52 -18.22 -35.97
CA ARG A 104 -24.33 -18.70 -35.25
C ARG A 104 -23.42 -17.51 -34.97
N SER A 105 -23.02 -17.38 -33.70
CA SER A 105 -22.18 -16.30 -33.19
C SER A 105 -20.88 -16.19 -33.98
N ALA A 106 -20.75 -15.10 -34.72
CA ALA A 106 -19.50 -14.61 -35.30
C ALA A 106 -19.24 -13.23 -34.70
N ALA A 107 -18.04 -13.02 -34.15
CA ALA A 107 -17.59 -11.69 -33.74
C ALA A 107 -17.43 -10.80 -35.00
N VAL A 108 -17.86 -9.55 -34.92
CA VAL A 108 -17.69 -8.56 -35.99
C VAL A 108 -16.57 -7.62 -35.56
N GLU A 109 -15.45 -7.67 -36.27
CA GLU A 109 -14.30 -6.78 -36.08
C GLU A 109 -14.56 -5.44 -36.82
N LEU A 110 -14.40 -4.31 -36.11
CA LEU A 110 -14.51 -2.96 -36.66
C LEU A 110 -13.12 -2.41 -36.94
N ARG A 111 -12.83 -2.06 -38.20
CA ARG A 111 -11.56 -1.46 -38.60
C ARG A 111 -11.71 0.03 -38.88
N THR A 112 -10.90 0.86 -38.23
CA THR A 112 -10.74 2.29 -38.49
C THR A 112 -9.66 2.51 -39.56
N PHE A 113 -9.93 3.33 -40.58
CA PHE A 113 -8.95 3.69 -41.61
C PHE A 113 -8.24 5.00 -41.21
N LEU A 114 -6.94 4.94 -40.92
CA LEU A 114 -6.08 6.13 -40.88
C LEU A 114 -5.82 6.64 -42.31
N LYS A 115 -6.10 7.92 -42.54
CA LYS A 115 -5.71 8.63 -43.77
C LYS A 115 -4.21 8.99 -43.66
N LYS A 116 -3.41 8.62 -44.67
CA LYS A 116 -1.98 8.98 -44.78
C LYS A 116 -1.76 10.50 -44.56
N PRO A 117 -0.67 10.92 -43.87
CA PRO A 117 -0.41 12.34 -43.64
C PRO A 117 0.12 13.01 -44.90
N GLU A 118 -0.58 14.05 -45.37
CA GLU A 118 0.03 15.10 -46.17
C GLU A 118 0.43 16.26 -45.25
N VAL A 119 1.61 16.79 -45.53
CA VAL A 119 2.39 17.79 -44.79
C VAL A 119 1.61 19.07 -44.50
N SER A 120 1.50 19.50 -43.22
CA SER A 120 1.92 20.84 -42.74
C SER A 120 1.50 21.18 -41.28
N ARG A 121 2.50 21.58 -40.48
CA ARG A 121 2.58 22.49 -39.31
C ARG A 121 1.42 22.63 -38.28
N ASN A 122 1.80 22.33 -37.03
CA ASN A 122 1.41 22.94 -35.74
C ASN A 122 -0.07 22.95 -35.31
N THR A 123 -0.45 22.04 -34.41
CA THR A 123 -0.68 22.25 -32.96
C THR A 123 -1.30 20.98 -32.37
N GLY A 124 -0.80 20.54 -31.21
CA GLY A 124 -1.17 19.27 -30.59
C GLY A 124 -2.54 19.29 -29.91
N SER A 125 -3.27 18.18 -30.07
CA SER A 125 -4.41 17.75 -29.26
C SER A 125 -4.54 16.24 -29.43
N SER A 126 -4.15 15.49 -28.41
CA SER A 126 -4.34 14.05 -28.27
C SER A 126 -5.83 13.75 -28.13
N ASN A 127 -6.39 12.94 -29.04
CA ASN A 127 -7.77 12.45 -28.94
C ASN A 127 -7.75 10.97 -28.50
N GLU A 128 -8.33 10.69 -27.35
CA GLU A 128 -8.59 9.33 -26.82
C GLU A 128 -9.75 8.66 -27.58
N PHE A 129 -9.66 7.33 -27.77
CA PHE A 129 -10.62 6.52 -28.52
C PHE A 129 -11.65 5.84 -27.60
N ILE A 130 -12.90 5.69 -28.10
CA ILE A 130 -14.00 4.96 -27.43
C ILE A 130 -14.11 3.54 -28.00
N GLN A 131 -14.04 2.52 -27.16
CA GLN A 131 -14.38 1.11 -27.50
C GLN A 131 -15.90 0.89 -27.47
N ILE A 132 -16.44 0.14 -28.44
CA ILE A 132 -17.84 -0.34 -28.45
C ILE A 132 -17.86 -1.86 -28.63
N LEU A 133 -18.45 -2.57 -27.67
CA LEU A 133 -18.66 -4.03 -27.69
C LEU A 133 -20.09 -4.36 -28.15
N VAL A 134 -20.25 -5.39 -29.01
CA VAL A 134 -21.57 -5.92 -29.41
C VAL A 134 -21.59 -7.44 -29.23
N ALA A 135 -22.47 -7.95 -28.38
CA ALA A 135 -22.66 -9.39 -28.14
C ALA A 135 -24.08 -9.85 -28.51
N ASN A 136 -24.22 -11.08 -29.00
CA ASN A 136 -25.50 -11.63 -29.47
C ASN A 136 -25.69 -13.09 -29.06
N LYS A 137 -26.51 -13.34 -28.01
CA LYS A 137 -27.25 -14.60 -27.79
C LYS A 137 -28.50 -14.32 -26.95
N CYS A 138 -29.67 -14.46 -27.56
CA CYS A 138 -30.97 -14.52 -26.88
C CYS A 138 -31.08 -15.78 -26.03
N SER A 139 -30.66 -15.70 -24.76
CA SER A 139 -31.26 -16.39 -23.60
C SER A 139 -30.69 -15.82 -22.30
N PHE A 140 -30.57 -14.50 -22.21
CA PHE A 140 -30.46 -13.77 -20.95
C PHE A 140 -31.23 -12.47 -21.14
N VAL A 141 -32.21 -12.26 -20.29
CA VAL A 141 -32.94 -10.99 -20.20
C VAL A 141 -31.94 -9.97 -19.67
N PHE A 142 -31.23 -9.29 -20.57
CA PHE A 142 -30.47 -8.08 -20.24
C PHE A 142 -31.48 -6.98 -19.92
N PHE A 143 -31.89 -6.95 -18.66
CA PHE A 143 -32.25 -5.68 -18.03
C PHE A 143 -31.05 -4.74 -18.19
N CYS A 144 -31.32 -3.45 -18.45
CA CYS A 144 -30.40 -2.37 -18.10
C CYS A 144 -29.99 -2.53 -16.63
N LEU A 145 -28.95 -3.31 -16.37
CA LEU A 145 -28.22 -3.26 -15.12
C LEU A 145 -27.40 -1.98 -15.21
N PHE A 146 -27.99 -0.93 -14.66
CA PHE A 146 -27.27 0.17 -14.04
C PHE A 146 -25.93 -0.34 -13.51
N PHE A 147 -24.82 0.12 -14.07
CA PHE A 147 -23.55 0.16 -13.36
C PHE A 147 -23.79 1.10 -12.16
N PHE A 148 -24.32 0.56 -11.07
CA PHE A 148 -24.27 1.25 -9.79
C PHE A 148 -22.80 1.29 -9.42
N PRO A 149 -22.21 2.48 -9.15
CA PRO A 149 -20.87 2.54 -8.59
C PRO A 149 -20.83 1.61 -7.37
N LEU A 150 -19.81 0.76 -7.22
CA LEU A 150 -19.64 -0.06 -6.02
C LEU A 150 -19.31 0.86 -4.84
N GLN A 151 -20.31 1.51 -4.24
CA GLN A 151 -20.12 2.45 -3.14
C GLN A 151 -19.56 1.76 -1.90
N CYS A 152 -19.84 0.47 -1.72
CA CYS A 152 -19.24 -0.33 -0.65
C CYS A 152 -17.71 -0.47 -0.73
N ARG A 153 -17.09 -0.21 -1.89
CA ARG A 153 -15.61 -0.17 -2.02
C ARG A 153 -14.97 0.94 -1.18
N TYR A 154 -15.75 1.96 -0.80
CA TYR A 154 -15.29 3.06 0.04
C TYR A 154 -15.55 2.82 1.53
N SER A 155 -15.86 1.59 1.92
CA SER A 155 -16.12 1.14 3.31
C SER A 155 -16.97 2.14 4.11
N PRO A 156 -18.20 2.45 3.67
CA PRO A 156 -19.06 3.41 4.36
C PRO A 156 -19.71 2.83 5.63
N CYS A 157 -19.67 1.51 5.83
CA CYS A 157 -20.23 0.84 7.00
C CYS A 157 -19.20 0.71 8.12
N PHE A 158 -19.69 0.48 9.34
CA PHE A 158 -18.83 0.26 10.50
C PHE A 158 -17.99 -1.02 10.30
N PRO A 159 -16.73 -1.08 10.79
CA PRO A 159 -15.92 -2.29 10.69
C PRO A 159 -16.68 -3.54 11.16
N GLY A 160 -16.63 -4.63 10.38
CA GLY A 160 -17.39 -5.85 10.67
C GLY A 160 -18.87 -5.83 10.25
N VAL A 161 -19.44 -4.69 9.83
CA VAL A 161 -20.82 -4.61 9.29
C VAL A 161 -20.82 -4.83 7.78
N ARG A 162 -21.69 -5.73 7.32
CA ARG A 162 -21.85 -6.00 5.89
C ARG A 162 -22.42 -4.78 5.15
N CYS A 163 -21.67 -4.30 4.16
CA CYS A 163 -22.15 -3.30 3.21
C CYS A 163 -22.83 -3.97 2.02
N VAL A 164 -24.05 -3.54 1.70
CA VAL A 164 -24.82 -4.05 0.56
C VAL A 164 -25.03 -2.92 -0.44
N ASN A 165 -24.48 -3.05 -1.65
CA ASN A 165 -24.80 -2.13 -2.74
C ASN A 165 -26.26 -2.34 -3.16
N THR A 166 -27.03 -1.26 -3.19
CA THR A 166 -28.44 -1.23 -3.55
C THR A 166 -28.66 -0.53 -4.89
N ALA A 167 -29.81 -0.78 -5.50
CA ALA A 167 -30.20 -0.17 -6.76
C ALA A 167 -31.38 0.78 -6.51
N PRO A 168 -31.17 2.09 -6.25
CA PRO A 168 -29.90 2.84 -6.21
C PRO A 168 -29.20 2.89 -4.83
N GLY A 169 -27.88 3.10 -4.82
CA GLY A 169 -27.07 3.46 -3.64
C GLY A 169 -26.40 2.30 -2.91
N PHE A 170 -26.21 2.45 -1.61
CA PHE A 170 -25.77 1.40 -0.71
C PHE A 170 -26.55 1.49 0.60
N ARG A 171 -26.62 0.37 1.31
CA ARG A 171 -27.03 0.34 2.70
C ARG A 171 -26.05 -0.50 3.51
N CYS A 172 -25.82 -0.05 4.73
CA CYS A 172 -25.19 -0.85 5.75
C CYS A 172 -26.26 -1.66 6.47
N GLU A 173 -25.90 -2.88 6.87
CA GLU A 173 -26.73 -3.65 7.78
C GLU A 173 -26.73 -3.02 9.19
N THR A 174 -27.53 -3.58 10.09
CA THR A 174 -27.54 -3.15 11.48
C THR A 174 -26.15 -3.28 12.09
N CYS A 175 -25.87 -2.45 13.10
CA CYS A 175 -24.65 -2.60 13.87
C CYS A 175 -24.52 -4.04 14.39
N PRO A 176 -23.28 -4.54 14.55
CA PRO A 176 -23.05 -5.88 15.04
C PRO A 176 -23.69 -6.07 16.42
N PRO A 177 -23.99 -7.31 16.84
CA PRO A 177 -24.36 -7.58 18.22
C PRO A 177 -23.37 -6.90 19.19
N GLY A 178 -23.86 -6.23 20.23
CA GLY A 178 -23.03 -5.41 21.15
C GLY A 178 -22.97 -3.94 20.78
N TYR A 179 -23.35 -3.54 19.56
CA TYR A 179 -23.37 -2.13 19.15
C TYR A 179 -24.77 -1.66 18.77
N THR A 180 -25.11 -0.42 19.15
CA THR A 180 -26.30 0.30 18.76
C THR A 180 -25.94 1.46 17.85
N GLY A 181 -26.72 1.64 16.81
CA GLY A 181 -26.47 2.72 15.86
C GLY A 181 -27.51 2.72 14.77
N GLN A 182 -27.62 3.86 14.10
CA GLN A 182 -28.53 3.96 12.97
C GLN A 182 -27.90 3.26 11.75
N THR A 183 -28.72 2.51 11.03
CA THR A 183 -28.32 1.95 9.74
C THR A 183 -28.07 3.08 8.75
N LEU A 184 -26.87 3.13 8.16
CA LEU A 184 -26.53 4.11 7.14
C LEU A 184 -27.01 3.64 5.76
N GLN A 185 -27.71 4.50 5.04
CA GLN A 185 -28.04 4.30 3.63
C GLN A 185 -27.81 5.58 2.85
N GLY A 186 -27.28 5.46 1.64
CA GLY A 186 -26.90 6.62 0.85
C GLY A 186 -26.78 6.31 -0.63
N VAL A 187 -26.89 7.33 -1.47
CA VAL A 187 -26.75 7.20 -2.92
C VAL A 187 -25.59 8.06 -3.40
N GLY A 188 -24.67 7.47 -4.15
CA GLY A 188 -23.55 8.17 -4.77
C GLY A 188 -22.22 8.04 -4.03
N LEU A 189 -21.13 8.13 -4.80
CA LEU A 189 -19.76 7.93 -4.33
C LEU A 189 -19.32 8.97 -3.30
N SER A 190 -19.67 10.25 -3.51
CA SER A 190 -19.33 11.33 -2.58
C SER A 190 -20.01 11.15 -1.22
N TYR A 191 -21.24 10.61 -1.22
CA TYR A 191 -21.96 10.34 0.03
C TYR A 191 -21.30 9.19 0.79
N ALA A 192 -20.91 8.10 0.10
CA ALA A 192 -20.22 6.96 0.70
C ALA A 192 -18.81 7.30 1.25
N LYS A 193 -18.11 8.27 0.65
CA LYS A 193 -16.82 8.76 1.17
C LYS A 193 -16.97 9.56 2.46
N ASN A 194 -17.98 10.42 2.52
CA ASN A 194 -18.09 11.44 3.57
C ASN A 194 -18.98 11.03 4.74
N ASN A 195 -19.81 9.99 4.58
CA ASN A 195 -20.73 9.54 5.61
C ASN A 195 -20.40 8.09 5.95
N LYS A 196 -19.98 7.87 7.19
CA LYS A 196 -19.66 6.55 7.75
C LYS A 196 -20.74 6.15 8.74
N GLN A 197 -21.09 4.87 8.77
CA GLN A 197 -22.00 4.33 9.76
C GLN A 197 -21.31 4.42 11.12
N VAL A 198 -21.99 5.06 12.07
CA VAL A 198 -21.54 5.15 13.45
C VAL A 198 -22.31 4.09 14.23
N CYS A 199 -21.58 3.09 14.68
CA CYS A 199 -22.04 2.13 15.67
C CYS A 199 -21.40 2.52 16.99
N LEU A 200 -22.24 2.83 17.97
CA LEU A 200 -21.84 3.07 19.34
C LEU A 200 -21.99 1.76 20.07
N ASP A 201 -21.07 1.47 20.98
CA ASP A 201 -21.21 0.34 21.87
C ASP A 201 -22.54 0.45 22.64
N ILE A 202 -23.25 -0.66 22.83
CA ILE A 202 -24.49 -0.69 23.63
C ILE A 202 -24.06 -0.44 25.07
N ASP A 203 -24.65 0.56 25.73
CA ASP A 203 -24.41 0.76 27.16
C ASP A 203 -25.09 -0.37 27.97
N GLU A 204 -24.40 -1.50 28.20
CA GLU A 204 -24.93 -2.60 29.02
C GLU A 204 -25.03 -2.24 30.51
N CYS A 205 -24.48 -1.10 30.92
CA CYS A 205 -24.65 -0.56 32.28
C CYS A 205 -25.99 0.17 32.47
N GLN A 206 -26.66 0.60 31.39
CA GLN A 206 -28.01 1.17 31.45
C GLN A 206 -29.11 0.12 31.68
N ASP A 207 -28.88 -1.14 31.32
CA ASP A 207 -29.83 -2.25 31.47
C ASP A 207 -29.48 -3.22 32.63
N GLY A 208 -29.00 -2.67 33.75
CA GLY A 208 -29.26 -3.23 35.09
C GLY A 208 -28.56 -4.54 35.46
N GLY A 209 -27.29 -4.71 35.07
CA GLY A 209 -26.48 -5.91 35.33
C GLY A 209 -25.38 -5.80 36.40
N GLY A 210 -25.25 -4.75 37.20
CA GLY A 210 -24.17 -4.69 38.20
C GLY A 210 -24.32 -3.57 39.24
N ASN A 211 -24.29 -3.92 40.52
CA ASN A 211 -24.35 -2.97 41.64
C ASN A 211 -23.06 -2.11 41.74
N ALA A 212 -23.10 -0.86 41.31
CA ALA A 212 -22.15 0.15 41.80
C ALA A 212 -22.80 1.55 41.88
N ARG A 213 -23.17 1.96 43.10
CA ARG A 213 -23.46 3.37 43.42
C ARG A 213 -22.14 4.06 43.77
N PHE A 214 -21.56 4.86 42.88
CA PHE A 214 -20.60 5.89 43.30
C PHE A 214 -20.72 7.17 42.48
N THR A 215 -20.62 8.29 43.18
CA THR A 215 -20.67 9.66 42.69
C THR A 215 -19.24 10.18 42.50
N ALA A 216 -18.77 10.33 41.26
CA ALA A 216 -17.60 11.15 40.93
C ALA A 216 -18.03 12.18 39.88
N PRO A 217 -17.84 13.48 40.11
CA PRO A 217 -18.05 14.47 39.07
C PRO A 217 -16.76 14.54 38.22
N PHE A 218 -16.89 14.62 36.88
CA PHE A 218 -15.84 14.97 35.91
C PHE A 218 -15.16 13.86 35.07
N ILE A 219 -15.77 12.70 34.87
CA ILE A 219 -15.47 11.84 33.72
C ILE A 219 -16.80 11.50 33.03
N SER A 220 -16.90 11.61 31.71
CA SER A 220 -18.10 11.14 30.99
C SER A 220 -18.27 9.65 31.23
N ASP A 221 -19.49 9.20 31.51
CA ASP A 221 -19.81 7.79 31.83
C ASP A 221 -19.30 6.77 30.76
N LEU A 222 -18.92 7.23 29.56
CA LEU A 222 -18.31 6.45 28.47
C LEU A 222 -16.85 6.03 28.71
N ASP A 223 -16.06 6.83 29.44
CA ASP A 223 -14.61 6.58 29.61
C ASP A 223 -14.31 5.64 30.79
N LEU A 224 -15.28 5.39 31.68
CA LEU A 224 -15.12 4.49 32.83
C LEU A 224 -15.46 3.02 32.51
N CYS A 225 -16.19 2.75 31.42
CA CYS A 225 -16.60 1.41 31.01
C CYS A 225 -15.52 0.68 30.20
N LEU A 226 -14.79 1.40 29.34
CA LEU A 226 -13.64 0.87 28.57
C LEU A 226 -12.47 0.39 29.45
N LEU A 227 -12.37 0.91 30.67
CA LEU A 227 -11.36 0.50 31.67
C LEU A 227 -11.74 -0.78 32.43
N GLN A 228 -12.96 -1.29 32.26
CA GLN A 228 -13.47 -2.50 32.90
C GLN A 228 -13.82 -3.61 31.90
N ASP A 229 -13.73 -3.35 30.60
CA ASP A 229 -13.97 -4.33 29.55
C ASP A 229 -12.67 -5.07 29.18
N ASN A 230 -12.59 -6.34 29.55
CA ASN A 230 -11.47 -7.22 29.20
C ASN A 230 -11.57 -7.81 27.78
N CYS A 231 -12.59 -7.46 26.99
CA CYS A 231 -12.65 -7.76 25.55
C CYS A 231 -13.23 -6.61 24.73
N VAL A 232 -12.48 -5.52 24.63
CA VAL A 232 -12.87 -4.27 23.96
C VAL A 232 -13.45 -4.44 22.55
N LEU A 233 -13.00 -5.45 21.80
CA LEU A 233 -13.46 -5.72 20.42
C LEU A 233 -14.49 -6.86 20.31
N THR A 234 -14.74 -7.60 21.39
CA THR A 234 -15.60 -8.79 21.38
C THR A 234 -16.64 -8.74 22.51
N PRO A 235 -17.95 -8.72 22.18
CA PRO A 235 -18.99 -8.61 23.21
C PRO A 235 -18.95 -9.73 24.26
N ASN A 236 -18.77 -9.38 25.52
CA ASN A 236 -18.62 -10.32 26.63
C ASN A 236 -19.22 -9.80 27.95
N VAL A 237 -20.55 -9.66 27.98
CA VAL A 237 -21.31 -9.11 29.13
C VAL A 237 -20.94 -9.69 30.50
N ASN A 238 -20.49 -10.95 30.56
CA ASN A 238 -20.12 -11.59 31.82
C ASN A 238 -18.72 -11.23 32.33
N GLN A 239 -17.90 -10.57 31.50
CA GLN A 239 -16.50 -10.19 31.78
C GLN A 239 -15.69 -11.35 32.35
N ARG A 240 -16.04 -12.58 31.96
CA ARG A 240 -15.40 -13.77 32.50
C ARG A 240 -13.97 -13.83 32.00
N ASN A 241 -13.05 -14.08 32.91
CA ASN A 241 -11.63 -14.25 32.65
C ASN A 241 -11.15 -15.37 33.58
N SER A 242 -10.76 -16.50 33.02
CA SER A 242 -10.54 -17.74 33.76
C SER A 242 -9.10 -17.90 34.28
N ASP A 243 -8.12 -17.26 33.66
CA ASP A 243 -6.72 -17.23 34.08
C ASP A 243 -6.27 -15.88 34.67
N GLU A 244 -7.12 -14.86 34.60
CA GLU A 244 -6.95 -13.52 35.17
C GLU A 244 -5.89 -12.66 34.45
N ASP A 245 -5.71 -12.87 33.14
CA ASP A 245 -4.86 -12.02 32.30
C ASP A 245 -5.58 -10.72 31.85
N ILE A 246 -5.05 -9.93 30.91
CA ILE A 246 -5.73 -8.68 30.48
C ILE A 246 -6.90 -8.91 29.49
N PHE A 247 -7.01 -10.11 28.93
CA PHE A 247 -8.04 -10.53 27.99
C PHE A 247 -9.11 -11.40 28.68
N GLY A 248 -10.37 -11.23 28.29
CA GLY A 248 -11.46 -12.07 28.77
C GLY A 248 -11.60 -13.36 27.96
N ASP A 249 -12.24 -14.39 28.53
CA ASP A 249 -12.52 -15.71 27.92
C ASP A 249 -13.12 -15.67 26.50
N ALA A 250 -13.74 -14.54 26.13
CA ALA A 250 -14.43 -14.32 24.87
C ALA A 250 -13.51 -13.88 23.72
N CYS A 251 -12.37 -13.26 24.04
CA CYS A 251 -11.38 -12.77 23.09
C CYS A 251 -9.98 -13.36 23.34
N ASP A 252 -9.84 -14.16 24.39
CA ASP A 252 -8.61 -14.84 24.74
C ASP A 252 -8.44 -16.16 23.95
N ASN A 253 -7.40 -16.21 23.11
CA ASN A 253 -7.02 -17.38 22.32
C ASN A 253 -6.39 -18.51 23.15
N CYS A 254 -6.12 -18.28 24.44
CA CYS A 254 -5.64 -19.26 25.40
C CYS A 254 -6.32 -19.23 26.77
N ARG A 255 -7.64 -19.04 26.83
CA ARG A 255 -8.58 -19.04 27.99
C ARG A 255 -8.12 -19.45 29.41
N ASN A 256 -7.28 -20.48 29.57
CA ASN A 256 -6.82 -20.97 30.88
C ASN A 256 -5.31 -20.82 31.10
N VAL A 257 -4.60 -20.09 30.24
CA VAL A 257 -3.16 -19.88 30.26
C VAL A 257 -2.90 -18.40 29.99
N LEU A 258 -2.43 -17.68 31.02
CA LEU A 258 -2.04 -16.27 30.94
C LEU A 258 -1.17 -15.99 29.71
N ASN A 259 -1.64 -15.16 28.76
CA ASN A 259 -0.91 -14.78 27.56
C ASN A 259 -1.34 -13.39 27.05
N ASN A 260 -0.92 -12.35 27.78
CA ASN A 260 -1.21 -10.95 27.44
C ASN A 260 -0.68 -10.47 26.07
N ASP A 261 0.14 -11.25 25.38
CA ASP A 261 0.58 -10.96 24.01
C ASP A 261 -0.38 -11.52 22.94
N GLN A 262 -1.27 -12.45 23.33
CA GLN A 262 -2.27 -13.10 22.47
C GLN A 262 -1.67 -13.61 21.15
N ARG A 263 -0.40 -14.01 21.18
CA ARG A 263 0.32 -14.42 19.98
C ARG A 263 -0.20 -15.77 19.49
N ASP A 264 -0.39 -15.87 18.19
CA ASP A 264 -0.93 -17.01 17.45
C ASP A 264 -0.15 -17.07 16.12
N THR A 265 0.88 -17.90 16.08
CA THR A 265 1.91 -17.91 15.03
C THR A 265 1.38 -18.46 13.70
N ASP A 266 0.53 -19.50 13.74
CA ASP A 266 -0.07 -20.11 12.54
C ASP A 266 -1.48 -19.57 12.20
N GLY A 267 -2.08 -18.79 13.10
CA GLY A 267 -3.38 -18.18 12.91
C GLY A 267 -4.54 -19.18 12.97
N ASP A 268 -4.38 -20.33 13.62
CA ASP A 268 -5.44 -21.33 13.77
C ASP A 268 -6.53 -20.93 14.78
N GLY A 269 -6.29 -19.86 15.54
CA GLY A 269 -7.17 -19.32 16.56
C GLY A 269 -6.90 -19.81 17.98
N LYS A 270 -5.86 -20.61 18.21
CA LYS A 270 -5.29 -20.86 19.54
C LYS A 270 -3.97 -20.12 19.66
N GLY A 271 -3.71 -19.56 20.83
CA GLY A 271 -2.44 -18.88 21.06
C GLY A 271 -1.28 -19.85 21.25
N ASP A 272 -0.07 -19.38 20.95
CA ASP A 272 1.21 -20.09 21.14
C ASP A 272 1.34 -20.67 22.56
N ALA A 273 0.80 -19.97 23.56
CA ALA A 273 0.90 -20.36 24.98
C ALA A 273 0.15 -21.66 25.32
N CYS A 274 -0.82 -22.04 24.50
CA CYS A 274 -1.66 -23.21 24.69
C CYS A 274 -1.76 -24.13 23.47
N ASP A 275 -1.04 -23.82 22.38
CA ASP A 275 -0.87 -24.74 21.26
C ASP A 275 0.30 -25.72 21.49
N ASP A 276 0.10 -26.97 21.08
CA ASP A 276 1.10 -28.04 21.11
C ASP A 276 1.95 -28.10 19.81
N ASP A 277 1.56 -27.33 18.78
CA ASP A 277 2.13 -27.23 17.42
C ASP A 277 1.89 -25.79 16.94
N MET A 278 2.69 -24.84 17.45
CA MET A 278 2.34 -23.42 17.37
C MET A 278 2.57 -22.80 15.98
N ASP A 279 3.36 -23.42 15.12
CA ASP A 279 3.59 -22.99 13.74
C ASP A 279 2.79 -23.80 12.70
N GLY A 280 2.10 -24.86 13.13
CA GLY A 280 1.14 -25.60 12.32
C GLY A 280 1.79 -26.47 11.24
N ASP A 281 3.07 -26.80 11.38
CA ASP A 281 3.80 -27.60 10.40
C ASP A 281 3.52 -29.11 10.53
N GLY A 282 2.88 -29.53 11.63
CA GLY A 282 2.49 -30.90 11.94
C GLY A 282 3.44 -31.62 12.89
N ILE A 283 4.48 -30.94 13.39
CA ILE A 283 5.46 -31.41 14.34
C ILE A 283 5.18 -30.74 15.68
N LYS A 284 5.13 -31.53 16.75
CA LYS A 284 4.83 -30.97 18.07
C LYS A 284 5.99 -30.12 18.56
N ASN A 285 5.72 -29.03 19.27
CA ASN A 285 6.71 -28.12 19.86
C ASN A 285 7.88 -28.83 20.59
N LEU A 286 7.60 -29.96 21.27
CA LEU A 286 8.63 -30.73 22.00
C LEU A 286 9.59 -31.54 21.12
N LEU A 287 9.22 -31.78 19.86
CA LEU A 287 9.97 -32.55 18.88
C LEU A 287 10.48 -31.67 17.73
N ASP A 288 10.10 -30.40 17.75
CA ASP A 288 10.35 -29.43 16.71
C ASP A 288 11.61 -28.61 17.03
N ASN A 289 12.57 -28.60 16.11
CA ASN A 289 13.79 -27.79 16.20
C ASN A 289 13.59 -26.32 15.77
N CYS A 290 12.43 -25.96 15.23
CA CYS A 290 12.01 -24.61 14.90
C CYS A 290 10.56 -24.32 15.26
N GLN A 291 10.27 -24.38 16.57
CA GLN A 291 8.92 -24.23 17.15
C GLN A 291 8.03 -23.09 16.62
N ARG A 292 8.55 -22.07 15.92
CA ARG A 292 7.77 -20.90 15.46
C ARG A 292 7.83 -20.70 13.94
N ILE A 293 8.55 -21.55 13.21
CA ILE A 293 8.83 -21.38 11.79
C ILE A 293 8.61 -22.74 11.12
N PRO A 294 7.58 -22.88 10.28
CA PRO A 294 7.21 -24.16 9.73
C PRO A 294 8.35 -24.83 8.95
N ASN A 295 8.82 -25.99 9.41
CA ASN A 295 9.93 -26.71 8.82
C ASN A 295 9.76 -28.23 8.93
N GLN A 296 8.86 -28.77 8.10
CA GLN A 296 8.52 -30.19 8.09
C GLN A 296 9.70 -31.15 7.85
N ASP A 297 10.78 -30.65 7.25
CA ASP A 297 12.02 -31.39 7.00
C ASP A 297 12.90 -31.54 8.24
N GLN A 298 12.81 -30.60 9.20
CA GLN A 298 13.60 -30.56 10.43
C GLN A 298 15.11 -30.66 10.17
N ASP A 299 15.56 -30.05 9.06
CA ASP A 299 16.98 -30.01 8.72
C ASP A 299 17.73 -29.18 9.80
N ASP A 300 18.88 -29.68 10.22
CA ASP A 300 19.78 -29.08 11.23
C ASP A 300 21.22 -29.45 10.81
N LYS A 301 21.82 -28.56 10.03
CA LYS A 301 23.06 -28.82 9.31
C LYS A 301 24.28 -28.83 10.22
N ASP A 302 24.29 -28.03 11.27
CA ASP A 302 25.42 -27.92 12.19
C ASP A 302 25.23 -28.68 13.52
N ASN A 303 24.03 -29.25 13.72
CA ASN A 303 23.65 -30.11 14.84
C ASN A 303 23.71 -29.40 16.20
N ASP A 304 23.33 -28.13 16.24
CA ASP A 304 23.28 -27.35 17.47
C ASP A 304 21.93 -27.47 18.22
N GLY A 305 20.93 -28.08 17.57
CA GLY A 305 19.58 -28.31 18.10
C GLY A 305 18.54 -27.28 17.67
N VAL A 306 18.92 -26.29 16.86
CA VAL A 306 18.05 -25.31 16.19
C VAL A 306 18.02 -25.67 14.72
N GLY A 307 16.83 -25.67 14.10
CA GLY A 307 16.70 -26.05 12.70
C GLY A 307 17.14 -24.96 11.72
N ASP A 308 17.60 -25.35 10.53
CA ASP A 308 18.13 -24.45 9.50
C ASP A 308 17.14 -23.31 9.15
N ALA A 309 15.83 -23.56 9.26
CA ALA A 309 14.77 -22.60 8.94
C ALA A 309 14.65 -21.43 9.93
N CYS A 310 15.12 -21.61 11.16
CA CYS A 310 15.05 -20.62 12.25
C CYS A 310 16.40 -20.37 12.93
N ASP A 311 17.46 -20.96 12.41
CA ASP A 311 18.82 -20.77 12.89
C ASP A 311 19.42 -19.49 12.29
N SER A 312 19.85 -18.59 13.18
CA SER A 312 20.56 -17.35 12.83
C SER A 312 21.98 -17.59 12.29
N CYS A 313 22.52 -18.81 12.46
CA CYS A 313 23.79 -19.25 11.89
C CYS A 313 23.74 -20.69 11.35
N PRO A 314 23.04 -21.00 10.24
CA PRO A 314 22.75 -22.37 9.74
C PRO A 314 23.96 -23.28 9.42
N THR A 315 25.18 -22.81 9.63
CA THR A 315 26.42 -23.56 9.39
C THR A 315 27.41 -23.50 10.55
N VAL A 316 27.09 -22.78 11.63
CA VAL A 316 27.99 -22.51 12.76
C VAL A 316 27.23 -22.63 14.08
N SER A 317 27.43 -23.76 14.74
CA SER A 317 26.72 -24.12 15.97
C SER A 317 26.67 -23.00 17.02
N ASN A 318 25.45 -22.57 17.34
CA ASN A 318 25.10 -21.48 18.23
C ASN A 318 23.78 -21.78 18.99
N PRO A 319 23.72 -22.80 19.87
CA PRO A 319 22.46 -23.28 20.47
C PRO A 319 21.67 -22.23 21.28
N ASN A 320 22.30 -21.11 21.62
CA ASN A 320 21.69 -20.01 22.36
C ASN A 320 21.10 -18.91 21.47
N GLN A 321 21.32 -18.94 20.15
CA GLN A 321 20.76 -18.01 19.16
C GLN A 321 20.91 -16.54 19.59
N SER A 322 22.08 -16.20 20.11
CA SER A 322 22.40 -14.85 20.57
C SER A 322 22.61 -13.94 19.36
N ASP A 323 21.92 -12.80 19.36
CA ASP A 323 21.97 -11.75 18.35
C ASP A 323 21.96 -10.41 19.11
N VAL A 324 23.14 -9.84 19.36
CA VAL A 324 23.31 -8.67 20.22
C VAL A 324 22.84 -7.37 19.56
N ASP A 325 23.02 -7.24 18.25
CA ASP A 325 22.69 -6.03 17.50
C ASP A 325 21.39 -6.15 16.68
N ASN A 326 20.66 -7.25 16.80
CA ASN A 326 19.30 -7.43 16.28
C ASN A 326 19.21 -7.27 14.76
N ASP A 327 20.20 -7.77 14.04
CA ASP A 327 20.26 -7.78 12.57
C ASP A 327 19.79 -9.09 11.93
N LEU A 328 19.42 -10.09 12.75
CA LEU A 328 19.00 -11.45 12.39
C LEU A 328 20.15 -12.42 12.03
N VAL A 329 21.41 -11.98 12.18
CA VAL A 329 22.61 -12.81 12.05
C VAL A 329 23.15 -13.11 13.46
N GLY A 330 23.35 -14.39 13.77
CA GLY A 330 23.78 -14.77 15.12
C GLY A 330 25.23 -14.37 15.40
N ASP A 331 25.53 -14.02 16.66
CA ASP A 331 26.87 -13.57 17.13
C ASP A 331 28.03 -14.51 16.72
N SER A 332 27.73 -15.80 16.49
CA SER A 332 28.72 -16.82 16.14
C SER A 332 29.19 -16.74 14.69
N CYS A 333 28.34 -16.23 13.79
CA CYS A 333 28.62 -16.07 12.37
C CYS A 333 28.58 -14.61 11.90
N ASP A 334 28.19 -13.68 12.77
CA ASP A 334 28.24 -12.26 12.54
C ASP A 334 29.71 -11.77 12.49
N THR A 335 30.07 -11.21 11.34
CA THR A 335 31.38 -10.63 11.07
C THR A 335 31.37 -9.12 11.02
N ASN A 336 30.18 -8.49 10.99
CA ASN A 336 29.96 -7.06 10.79
C ASN A 336 30.72 -6.49 9.56
N GLN A 337 31.12 -7.33 8.62
CA GLN A 337 31.83 -6.95 7.40
C GLN A 337 30.82 -6.82 6.27
N ASP A 338 30.43 -5.59 5.99
CA ASP A 338 29.53 -5.19 4.90
C ASP A 338 30.28 -4.19 4.01
N SER A 339 30.72 -4.66 2.85
CA SER A 339 31.62 -3.96 1.94
C SER A 339 30.94 -2.82 1.19
N ASP A 340 29.63 -2.91 0.93
CA ASP A 340 28.90 -1.92 0.16
C ASP A 340 27.97 -1.02 1.00
N GLY A 341 27.71 -1.42 2.25
CA GLY A 341 26.98 -0.69 3.28
C GLY A 341 25.46 -0.89 3.24
N ASP A 342 24.96 -1.92 2.58
CA ASP A 342 23.53 -2.15 2.38
C ASP A 342 22.81 -2.82 3.57
N GLY A 343 23.57 -3.36 4.53
CA GLY A 343 23.06 -3.99 5.75
C GLY A 343 23.15 -5.51 5.78
N HIS A 344 23.61 -6.15 4.71
CA HIS A 344 23.94 -7.57 4.69
C HIS A 344 25.45 -7.75 4.77
N GLN A 345 25.92 -8.69 5.59
CA GLN A 345 27.34 -8.98 5.63
C GLN A 345 27.81 -9.74 4.37
N ASP A 346 29.05 -9.53 3.96
CA ASP A 346 29.64 -10.07 2.73
C ASP A 346 29.49 -11.60 2.58
N SER A 347 29.34 -12.34 3.69
CA SER A 347 29.16 -13.79 3.70
C SER A 347 27.73 -14.28 3.46
N THR A 348 26.73 -13.42 3.62
CA THR A 348 25.31 -13.72 3.42
C THR A 348 24.67 -12.88 2.31
N ASP A 349 25.39 -11.88 1.81
CA ASP A 349 24.97 -11.02 0.72
C ASP A 349 25.11 -11.72 -0.65
N ASN A 350 24.01 -11.77 -1.41
CA ASN A 350 24.00 -12.31 -2.77
C ASN A 350 24.62 -11.36 -3.82
N CYS A 351 24.90 -10.10 -3.45
CA CYS A 351 25.67 -9.12 -4.22
C CYS A 351 26.68 -8.32 -3.37
N PRO A 352 27.77 -8.93 -2.84
CA PRO A 352 28.68 -8.34 -1.83
C PRO A 352 29.39 -6.99 -2.15
N THR A 353 29.17 -6.43 -3.33
CA THR A 353 29.79 -5.16 -3.75
C THR A 353 28.80 -4.17 -4.36
N ILE A 354 27.52 -4.55 -4.49
CA ILE A 354 26.47 -3.78 -5.14
C ILE A 354 25.26 -3.72 -4.22
N ILE A 355 24.97 -2.51 -3.76
CA ILE A 355 23.93 -2.22 -2.77
C ILE A 355 22.59 -2.82 -3.20
N ASN A 356 22.10 -3.81 -2.47
CA ASN A 356 20.83 -4.47 -2.74
C ASN A 356 20.17 -5.00 -1.46
N SER A 357 19.89 -4.12 -0.48
CA SER A 357 19.28 -4.49 0.81
C SER A 357 18.03 -5.38 0.73
N SER A 358 17.27 -5.37 -0.38
CA SER A 358 16.13 -6.28 -0.58
C SER A 358 16.51 -7.72 -0.89
N GLN A 359 17.76 -8.00 -1.27
CA GLN A 359 18.31 -9.31 -1.62
C GLN A 359 17.43 -10.09 -2.61
N LEU A 360 16.81 -9.36 -3.56
CA LEU A 360 15.97 -9.98 -4.58
C LEU A 360 16.85 -10.87 -5.46
N ASP A 361 16.37 -12.09 -5.69
CA ASP A 361 16.99 -13.16 -6.48
C ASP A 361 15.83 -13.89 -7.18
N THR A 362 15.46 -13.37 -8.34
CA THR A 362 14.20 -13.71 -9.02
C THR A 362 14.18 -15.16 -9.51
N ASP A 363 15.31 -15.67 -10.02
CA ASP A 363 15.44 -17.04 -10.50
C ASP A 363 15.96 -18.06 -9.47
N LYS A 364 16.44 -17.57 -8.31
CA LYS A 364 16.93 -18.35 -7.16
C LYS A 364 18.21 -19.13 -7.47
N ASP A 365 19.09 -18.58 -8.30
CA ASP A 365 20.39 -19.17 -8.59
C ASP A 365 21.48 -18.81 -7.57
N GLY A 366 21.19 -17.83 -6.70
CA GLY A 366 22.06 -17.34 -5.64
C GLY A 366 22.86 -16.08 -5.98
N LEU A 367 22.72 -15.52 -7.18
CA LEU A 367 23.10 -14.13 -7.50
C LEU A 367 21.87 -13.23 -7.31
N GLY A 368 22.07 -12.04 -6.76
CA GLY A 368 20.97 -11.08 -6.65
C GLY A 368 20.76 -10.26 -7.93
N ASP A 369 19.53 -9.87 -8.22
CA ASP A 369 19.13 -9.17 -9.45
C ASP A 369 19.98 -7.90 -9.75
N GLU A 370 20.45 -7.18 -8.73
CA GLU A 370 21.26 -5.96 -8.94
C GLU A 370 22.69 -6.25 -9.44
N CYS A 371 23.16 -7.51 -9.32
CA CYS A 371 24.45 -7.96 -9.81
C CYS A 371 24.37 -9.17 -10.75
N ASP A 372 23.17 -9.64 -11.06
CA ASP A 372 22.87 -10.53 -12.17
C ASP A 372 22.76 -9.73 -13.48
N GLU A 373 22.93 -10.40 -14.61
CA GLU A 373 22.72 -9.84 -15.95
C GLU A 373 21.57 -10.54 -16.70
N ASP A 374 20.93 -11.55 -16.08
CA ASP A 374 19.83 -12.38 -16.59
C ASP A 374 18.92 -12.80 -15.42
N ASP A 375 18.16 -11.85 -14.86
CA ASP A 375 17.38 -11.97 -13.60
C ASP A 375 16.40 -13.17 -13.55
N ASP A 376 15.95 -13.67 -14.70
CA ASP A 376 14.98 -14.76 -14.81
C ASP A 376 15.56 -16.05 -15.45
N ASN A 377 16.86 -16.04 -15.76
CA ASN A 377 17.63 -17.14 -16.34
C ASN A 377 17.02 -17.74 -17.62
N ASP A 378 16.34 -16.93 -18.43
CA ASP A 378 15.70 -17.38 -19.68
C ASP A 378 16.68 -17.44 -20.87
N GLY A 379 17.86 -16.82 -20.72
CA GLY A 379 18.94 -16.74 -21.69
C GLY A 379 18.98 -15.45 -22.51
N ILE A 380 18.14 -14.47 -22.21
CA ILE A 380 18.14 -13.11 -22.77
C ILE A 380 18.61 -12.13 -21.69
N PRO A 381 19.79 -11.50 -21.83
CA PRO A 381 20.28 -10.58 -20.81
C PRO A 381 19.43 -9.30 -20.68
N ASP A 382 19.31 -8.78 -19.46
CA ASP A 382 18.39 -7.69 -19.12
C ASP A 382 18.65 -6.41 -19.94
N LEU A 383 19.93 -6.05 -20.07
CA LEU A 383 20.35 -4.79 -20.69
C LEU A 383 21.22 -4.99 -21.93
N LEU A 384 21.93 -6.12 -22.03
CA LEU A 384 22.96 -6.34 -23.04
C LEU A 384 22.46 -7.22 -24.21
N PRO A 385 22.97 -7.03 -25.44
CA PRO A 385 22.61 -7.89 -26.57
C PRO A 385 22.96 -9.37 -26.31
N PRO A 386 22.06 -10.33 -26.61
CA PRO A 386 20.90 -10.25 -27.50
C PRO A 386 19.65 -9.54 -26.98
N GLY A 387 19.61 -9.12 -25.70
CA GLY A 387 18.56 -8.26 -25.14
C GLY A 387 18.57 -6.82 -25.68
N PRO A 388 17.92 -5.86 -24.99
CA PRO A 388 17.37 -5.96 -23.62
C PRO A 388 16.16 -6.89 -23.52
N ASP A 389 15.99 -7.49 -22.34
CA ASP A 389 14.82 -8.29 -22.00
C ASP A 389 13.57 -7.39 -21.85
N ASN A 390 12.48 -7.74 -22.52
CA ASN A 390 11.20 -7.03 -22.41
C ASN A 390 10.30 -7.51 -21.25
N CYS A 391 10.68 -8.59 -20.55
CA CYS A 391 10.08 -9.12 -19.33
C CYS A 391 11.15 -9.61 -18.34
N ARG A 392 12.01 -8.70 -17.89
CA ARG A 392 13.18 -8.96 -17.02
C ARG A 392 13.00 -10.00 -15.91
N LEU A 393 11.84 -10.05 -15.24
CA LEU A 393 11.63 -10.90 -14.06
C LEU A 393 10.85 -12.19 -14.38
N VAL A 394 10.57 -12.46 -15.66
CA VAL A 394 9.55 -13.40 -16.08
C VAL A 394 9.99 -14.13 -17.37
N PRO A 395 10.35 -15.43 -17.28
CA PRO A 395 11.00 -16.13 -18.38
C PRO A 395 10.19 -16.12 -19.68
N ASN A 396 10.71 -15.48 -20.72
CA ASN A 396 10.12 -15.41 -22.06
C ASN A 396 11.17 -15.39 -23.19
N PRO A 397 11.87 -16.51 -23.48
CA PRO A 397 12.99 -16.51 -24.44
C PRO A 397 12.61 -16.13 -25.89
N GLY A 398 11.31 -16.10 -26.18
CA GLY A 398 10.73 -15.69 -27.46
C GLY A 398 10.57 -14.18 -27.62
N GLN A 399 10.62 -13.42 -26.53
CA GLN A 399 10.51 -11.96 -26.45
C GLN A 399 9.30 -11.45 -27.24
N GLU A 400 8.16 -12.16 -27.12
CA GLU A 400 6.92 -11.76 -27.76
C GLU A 400 6.41 -10.42 -27.20
N ASP A 401 6.19 -9.46 -28.11
CA ASP A 401 5.61 -8.13 -27.86
C ASP A 401 4.75 -7.76 -29.07
N ASP A 402 3.47 -8.13 -29.03
CA ASP A 402 2.51 -7.97 -30.12
C ASP A 402 2.15 -6.49 -30.36
N ASN A 403 2.25 -5.65 -29.31
CA ASN A 403 1.80 -4.27 -29.33
C ASN A 403 2.94 -3.27 -29.66
N GLY A 404 4.21 -3.68 -29.46
CA GLY A 404 5.43 -2.94 -29.74
C GLY A 404 5.74 -1.81 -28.77
N ASP A 405 5.27 -1.87 -27.52
CA ASP A 405 5.50 -0.84 -26.49
C ASP A 405 6.80 -1.03 -25.68
N GLY A 406 7.47 -2.17 -25.88
CA GLY A 406 8.73 -2.51 -25.24
C GLY A 406 8.59 -3.30 -23.93
N VAL A 407 7.37 -3.64 -23.51
CA VAL A 407 7.09 -4.62 -22.46
C VAL A 407 6.57 -5.89 -23.13
N GLY A 408 7.04 -7.06 -22.72
CA GLY A 408 6.61 -8.32 -23.33
C GLY A 408 5.18 -8.70 -22.94
N ASP A 409 4.51 -9.44 -23.84
CA ASP A 409 3.10 -9.82 -23.67
C ASP A 409 2.86 -10.64 -22.37
N VAL A 410 3.89 -11.33 -21.88
CA VAL A 410 3.84 -12.23 -20.72
C VAL A 410 3.79 -11.47 -19.38
N CYS A 411 4.33 -10.25 -19.34
CA CYS A 411 4.46 -9.43 -18.14
C CYS A 411 3.75 -8.05 -18.27
N GLU A 412 2.90 -7.88 -19.29
CA GLU A 412 2.36 -6.55 -19.68
C GLU A 412 1.52 -5.83 -18.62
N SER A 413 0.92 -6.56 -17.67
CA SER A 413 0.07 -5.95 -16.62
C SER A 413 0.48 -6.28 -15.19
N ASP A 414 1.52 -7.11 -15.07
CA ASP A 414 1.99 -7.75 -13.86
C ASP A 414 3.45 -8.13 -14.12
N PHE A 415 4.34 -7.18 -13.84
CA PHE A 415 5.72 -7.22 -14.31
C PHE A 415 6.57 -8.27 -13.57
N ASP A 416 6.24 -8.59 -12.32
CA ASP A 416 6.93 -9.59 -11.48
C ASP A 416 6.10 -10.88 -11.25
N GLN A 417 4.93 -10.98 -11.88
CA GLN A 417 4.03 -12.14 -11.84
C GLN A 417 3.59 -12.57 -10.43
N ASP A 418 3.46 -11.62 -9.51
CA ASP A 418 3.02 -11.87 -8.15
C ASP A 418 1.48 -11.95 -7.99
N THR A 419 0.76 -11.87 -9.11
CA THR A 419 -0.71 -11.84 -9.25
C THR A 419 -1.37 -10.48 -9.00
N VAL A 420 -0.59 -9.46 -8.65
CA VAL A 420 -1.05 -8.10 -8.33
C VAL A 420 -0.61 -7.14 -9.43
N ILE A 421 -1.59 -6.58 -10.14
CA ILE A 421 -1.29 -5.68 -11.25
C ILE A 421 -0.46 -4.45 -10.82
N ASP A 422 0.49 -4.01 -11.65
CA ASP A 422 1.47 -2.95 -11.34
C ASP A 422 0.84 -1.66 -10.79
N ARG A 423 -0.37 -1.35 -11.26
CA ARG A 423 -1.08 -0.12 -10.88
C ARG A 423 -1.46 -0.07 -9.40
N ILE A 424 -1.74 -1.22 -8.81
CA ILE A 424 -2.14 -1.33 -7.40
C ILE A 424 -1.03 -1.93 -6.54
N ASP A 425 -0.07 -2.59 -7.17
CA ASP A 425 1.12 -3.07 -6.52
C ASP A 425 1.97 -1.90 -5.98
N VAL A 426 2.50 -2.14 -4.80
CA VAL A 426 3.39 -1.29 -4.06
C VAL A 426 4.83 -1.40 -4.58
N CYS A 427 5.22 -2.57 -5.10
CA CYS A 427 6.55 -2.85 -5.64
C CYS A 427 6.49 -3.70 -6.92
N PRO A 428 6.11 -3.13 -8.08
CA PRO A 428 5.93 -3.85 -9.37
C PRO A 428 7.16 -4.56 -9.96
N GLU A 429 8.28 -4.55 -9.26
CA GLU A 429 9.53 -5.19 -9.70
C GLU A 429 10.06 -6.07 -8.57
N ASN A 430 9.18 -6.59 -7.70
CA ASN A 430 9.53 -7.44 -6.58
C ASN A 430 8.31 -8.29 -6.17
N ALA A 431 8.32 -9.55 -6.62
CA ALA A 431 7.20 -10.46 -6.44
C ALA A 431 6.88 -10.83 -4.98
N GLU A 432 7.77 -10.49 -4.04
CA GLU A 432 7.59 -10.75 -2.62
C GLU A 432 6.78 -9.64 -1.91
N ILE A 433 6.60 -8.46 -2.55
CA ILE A 433 6.06 -7.26 -1.91
C ILE A 433 4.87 -6.65 -2.68
N THR A 434 3.72 -7.30 -2.56
CA THR A 434 2.45 -6.86 -3.20
C THR A 434 1.78 -5.62 -2.58
N LEU A 435 1.91 -5.43 -1.26
CA LEU A 435 1.15 -4.43 -0.49
C LEU A 435 1.89 -3.98 0.77
N THR A 436 1.43 -2.87 1.36
CA THR A 436 1.97 -2.41 2.65
C THR A 436 1.46 -3.29 3.80
N ASP A 437 2.37 -3.99 4.47
CA ASP A 437 2.05 -4.88 5.57
C ASP A 437 3.10 -4.80 6.69
N PHE A 438 2.65 -4.46 7.90
CA PHE A 438 3.44 -4.50 9.14
C PHE A 438 2.87 -5.50 10.16
N ARG A 439 2.07 -6.49 9.74
CA ARG A 439 1.56 -7.54 10.65
C ARG A 439 2.68 -8.38 11.23
N ALA A 440 3.67 -8.73 10.41
CA ALA A 440 4.91 -9.32 10.86
C ALA A 440 5.95 -8.20 11.06
N TYR A 441 6.46 -8.09 12.28
CA TYR A 441 7.46 -7.09 12.64
C TYR A 441 8.38 -7.61 13.74
N GLN A 442 9.62 -7.14 13.71
CA GLN A 442 10.59 -7.29 14.79
C GLN A 442 10.39 -6.17 15.81
N THR A 443 10.31 -6.54 17.09
CA THR A 443 10.36 -5.56 18.18
C THR A 443 11.81 -5.40 18.63
N VAL A 444 12.34 -4.18 18.60
CA VAL A 444 13.72 -3.89 19.02
C VAL A 444 13.68 -2.98 20.23
N VAL A 445 14.31 -3.41 21.32
CA VAL A 445 14.43 -2.64 22.56
C VAL A 445 15.77 -1.91 22.58
N LEU A 446 15.74 -0.59 22.70
CA LEU A 446 16.94 0.25 22.57
C LEU A 446 17.61 0.58 23.93
N ASP A 447 16.98 0.20 25.05
CA ASP A 447 17.55 0.26 26.40
C ASP A 447 17.17 -0.97 27.23
N PRO A 448 17.76 -2.16 26.97
CA PRO A 448 17.38 -3.40 27.64
C PRO A 448 17.71 -3.42 29.14
N GLU A 449 18.61 -2.55 29.61
CA GLU A 449 18.94 -2.37 31.03
C GLU A 449 18.09 -1.27 31.71
N GLY A 450 17.09 -0.73 31.01
CA GLY A 450 16.30 0.43 31.40
C GLY A 450 15.61 0.33 32.76
N ASP A 451 15.40 1.49 33.39
CA ASP A 451 14.77 1.60 34.71
C ASP A 451 13.24 1.52 34.67
N ALA A 452 12.60 1.81 33.52
CA ALA A 452 11.15 1.70 33.41
C ALA A 452 10.73 0.22 33.30
N GLN A 453 11.52 -0.62 32.61
CA GLN A 453 11.28 -2.05 32.35
C GLN A 453 9.91 -2.33 31.71
N ILE A 454 9.34 -1.32 31.06
CA ILE A 454 8.07 -1.43 30.34
C ILE A 454 8.41 -1.38 28.87
N ASP A 455 8.31 -2.53 28.23
CA ASP A 455 8.45 -2.64 26.78
C ASP A 455 7.26 -1.97 26.07
N PRO A 456 7.47 -1.44 24.86
CA PRO A 456 6.37 -0.94 24.06
C PRO A 456 5.36 -2.06 23.76
N ASN A 457 4.06 -1.74 23.91
CA ASN A 457 2.99 -2.61 23.46
C ASN A 457 2.52 -2.15 22.09
N TRP A 458 2.74 -2.96 21.06
CA TRP A 458 2.38 -2.66 19.67
C TRP A 458 1.11 -3.42 19.27
N VAL A 459 0.12 -2.69 18.77
CA VAL A 459 -1.13 -3.25 18.25
C VAL A 459 -1.21 -2.92 16.76
N VAL A 460 -1.19 -3.96 15.92
CA VAL A 460 -1.29 -3.81 14.47
C VAL A 460 -2.75 -3.94 14.02
N LEU A 461 -3.24 -2.94 13.31
CA LEU A 461 -4.60 -2.82 12.81
C LEU A 461 -4.58 -2.64 11.28
N ASN A 462 -5.78 -2.59 10.70
CA ASN A 462 -5.97 -2.31 9.26
C ASN A 462 -5.08 -3.17 8.35
N GLN A 463 -4.97 -4.47 8.64
CA GLN A 463 -4.17 -5.43 7.87
C GLN A 463 -2.70 -5.02 7.70
N GLY A 464 -2.08 -4.47 8.76
CA GLY A 464 -0.68 -4.05 8.70
C GLY A 464 -0.45 -2.60 8.29
N MET A 465 -1.50 -1.86 7.93
CA MET A 465 -1.39 -0.44 7.53
C MET A 465 -1.64 0.54 8.69
N GLU A 466 -1.83 0.06 9.91
CA GLU A 466 -1.98 0.90 11.09
C GLU A 466 -1.30 0.23 12.30
N ILE A 467 -0.53 1.01 13.05
CA ILE A 467 0.12 0.56 14.28
C ILE A 467 -0.27 1.53 15.39
N VAL A 468 -0.64 0.99 16.54
CA VAL A 468 -0.93 1.75 17.76
C VAL A 468 0.03 1.29 18.85
N GLN A 469 0.62 2.25 19.56
CA GLN A 469 1.43 1.98 20.75
C GLN A 469 0.71 2.56 21.96
N THR A 470 0.54 1.74 23.01
CA THR A 470 -0.37 2.04 24.13
C THR A 470 0.31 2.38 25.45
N MET A 471 1.61 2.08 25.59
CA MET A 471 2.32 2.17 26.87
C MET A 471 3.26 3.38 26.93
N ASN A 472 3.43 3.97 28.11
CA ASN A 472 4.59 4.82 28.33
C ASN A 472 5.81 3.91 28.56
N SER A 473 6.62 3.71 27.51
CA SER A 473 7.63 2.66 27.45
C SER A 473 9.06 3.18 27.31
N ASP A 474 10.01 2.28 27.56
CA ASP A 474 11.40 2.41 27.14
C ASP A 474 11.49 2.62 25.60
N PRO A 475 12.61 3.19 25.10
CA PRO A 475 12.75 3.45 23.67
C PRO A 475 12.72 2.14 22.89
N GLY A 476 11.87 2.08 21.87
CA GLY A 476 11.71 0.86 21.09
C GLY A 476 11.22 1.11 19.69
N LEU A 477 11.39 0.07 18.88
CA LEU A 477 11.06 0.03 17.47
C LEU A 477 10.12 -1.13 17.19
N ALA A 478 9.17 -0.93 16.28
CA ALA A 478 8.52 -2.00 15.54
C ALA A 478 8.96 -1.89 14.08
N VAL A 479 9.75 -2.87 13.63
CA VAL A 479 10.44 -2.88 12.33
C VAL A 479 9.83 -3.96 11.46
N GLY A 480 9.27 -3.61 10.30
CA GLY A 480 8.81 -4.60 9.34
C GLY A 480 9.99 -5.41 8.78
N TYR A 481 9.75 -6.66 8.38
CA TYR A 481 10.82 -7.53 7.86
C TYR A 481 11.28 -7.15 6.45
N THR A 482 10.40 -6.56 5.64
CA THR A 482 10.72 -6.15 4.27
C THR A 482 11.79 -5.06 4.23
N ALA A 483 12.84 -5.31 3.45
CA ALA A 483 13.93 -4.38 3.19
C ALA A 483 13.83 -3.73 1.81
N PHE A 484 14.42 -2.54 1.64
CA PHE A 484 14.27 -1.73 0.43
C PHE A 484 15.60 -1.08 -0.02
N ASN A 485 15.88 -1.16 -1.33
CA ASN A 485 16.99 -0.46 -2.00
C ASN A 485 16.68 1.02 -2.26
N GLY A 486 15.39 1.39 -2.27
CA GLY A 486 14.89 2.74 -2.50
C GLY A 486 13.40 2.81 -2.25
N VAL A 487 12.96 3.78 -1.45
CA VAL A 487 11.59 3.75 -0.92
C VAL A 487 10.98 5.14 -0.76
N ASP A 488 9.70 5.23 -1.07
CA ASP A 488 8.83 6.31 -0.62
C ASP A 488 7.93 5.78 0.50
N PHE A 489 8.01 6.38 1.70
CA PHE A 489 7.26 5.92 2.88
C PHE A 489 6.43 7.06 3.46
N GLU A 490 5.13 6.83 3.63
CA GLU A 490 4.18 7.82 4.11
C GLU A 490 3.23 7.22 5.15
N GLY A 491 2.70 8.08 6.00
CA GLY A 491 1.76 7.67 7.04
C GLY A 491 1.21 8.86 7.80
N THR A 492 0.23 8.60 8.63
CA THR A 492 -0.41 9.62 9.48
C THR A 492 -0.07 9.39 10.94
N PHE A 493 0.62 10.36 11.51
CA PHE A 493 1.02 10.44 12.91
C PHE A 493 -0.07 11.14 13.71
N HIS A 494 -0.49 10.53 14.83
CA HIS A 494 -1.47 11.09 15.73
C HIS A 494 -1.23 10.61 17.17
N VAL A 495 -1.17 11.52 18.13
CA VAL A 495 -1.12 11.18 19.56
C VAL A 495 -2.52 11.39 20.15
N ASN A 496 -3.18 10.29 20.52
CA ASN A 496 -4.59 10.29 20.96
C ASN A 496 -4.75 10.57 22.47
N THR A 497 -3.82 11.28 23.07
CA THR A 497 -3.88 11.68 24.47
C THR A 497 -3.48 13.14 24.64
N VAL A 498 -3.73 13.67 25.83
CA VAL A 498 -3.21 14.97 26.32
C VAL A 498 -2.19 14.75 27.44
N THR A 499 -1.88 13.50 27.74
CA THR A 499 -0.88 13.08 28.72
C THR A 499 0.45 12.88 28.01
N ASP A 500 1.51 13.24 28.73
CA ASP A 500 2.89 13.22 28.24
C ASP A 500 3.19 14.18 27.09
N ASP A 501 4.48 14.38 26.80
CA ASP A 501 4.94 15.33 25.80
C ASP A 501 6.21 14.87 25.06
N ASP A 502 6.41 13.56 25.01
CA ASP A 502 7.64 12.86 24.67
C ASP A 502 7.75 12.48 23.18
N TYR A 503 8.66 11.57 22.85
CA TYR A 503 9.08 11.30 21.48
C TYR A 503 8.23 10.23 20.80
N ALA A 504 7.86 10.53 19.56
CA ALA A 504 7.34 9.56 18.62
C ALA A 504 7.90 9.83 17.21
N GLY A 505 7.88 8.82 16.36
CA GLY A 505 8.55 8.91 15.07
C GLY A 505 8.42 7.67 14.22
N PHE A 506 9.24 7.62 13.17
CA PHE A 506 9.41 6.46 12.32
C PHE A 506 10.87 6.28 11.95
N ILE A 507 11.23 5.07 11.56
CA ILE A 507 12.58 4.73 11.11
C ILE A 507 12.57 4.29 9.66
N PHE A 508 13.74 4.36 9.04
CA PHE A 508 13.99 3.83 7.71
C PHE A 508 15.46 3.49 7.54
N GLY A 509 15.74 2.59 6.60
CA GLY A 509 17.08 2.08 6.39
C GLY A 509 17.65 1.43 7.66
N TYR A 510 16.79 0.68 8.36
CA TYR A 510 17.22 -0.13 9.50
C TYR A 510 17.96 -1.35 8.98
N GLN A 511 19.19 -1.52 9.44
CA GLN A 511 20.02 -2.70 9.16
C GLN A 511 20.10 -3.51 10.45
N ASP A 512 20.62 -2.86 11.50
CA ASP A 512 20.77 -3.37 12.84
C ASP A 512 20.34 -2.31 13.89
N SER A 513 20.26 -2.68 15.16
CA SER A 513 19.87 -1.81 16.29
C SER A 513 20.86 -0.68 16.60
N SER A 514 22.02 -0.70 15.95
CA SER A 514 23.03 0.36 15.96
C SER A 514 23.03 1.19 14.68
N SER A 515 22.36 0.77 13.60
CA SER A 515 22.47 1.33 12.25
C SER A 515 21.10 1.56 11.62
N PHE A 516 20.56 2.76 11.79
CA PHE A 516 19.27 3.15 11.20
C PHE A 516 19.09 4.67 11.13
N TYR A 517 18.24 5.15 10.22
CA TYR A 517 17.79 6.53 10.26
C TYR A 517 16.50 6.63 11.05
N VAL A 518 16.34 7.71 11.79
CA VAL A 518 15.14 7.97 12.58
C VAL A 518 14.66 9.40 12.37
N VAL A 519 13.36 9.54 12.13
CA VAL A 519 12.67 10.82 12.21
C VAL A 519 11.83 10.83 13.47
N MET A 520 12.16 11.72 14.40
CA MET A 520 11.52 11.81 15.71
C MET A 520 10.99 13.21 15.97
N TRP A 521 9.93 13.31 16.76
CA TRP A 521 9.28 14.58 17.07
C TRP A 521 8.82 14.60 18.53
N LYS A 522 9.31 15.58 19.30
CA LYS A 522 8.90 15.86 20.68
C LYS A 522 8.00 17.09 20.75
N GLN A 523 7.07 17.12 21.71
CA GLN A 523 6.16 18.24 21.92
C GLN A 523 6.81 19.42 22.66
N THR A 524 7.49 19.18 23.77
CA THR A 524 8.12 20.23 24.60
C THR A 524 9.63 20.05 24.74
N GLU A 525 10.30 21.02 25.36
CA GLU A 525 11.72 20.91 25.71
C GLU A 525 11.89 20.21 27.06
N GLN A 526 12.76 19.20 27.13
CA GLN A 526 12.99 18.45 28.36
C GLN A 526 14.42 17.91 28.44
N THR A 527 15.04 18.02 29.61
CA THR A 527 16.26 17.27 29.93
C THR A 527 15.86 15.86 30.36
N TYR A 528 16.49 14.84 29.78
CA TYR A 528 16.27 13.45 30.22
C TYR A 528 16.58 13.31 31.71
N TRP A 529 15.77 12.53 32.43
CA TRP A 529 15.88 12.47 33.89
C TRP A 529 17.18 11.80 34.34
N GLN A 530 17.73 10.87 33.55
CA GLN A 530 19.05 10.31 33.80
C GLN A 530 20.15 11.18 33.18
N ALA A 531 21.05 11.65 34.04
CA ALA A 531 22.21 12.45 33.61
C ALA A 531 23.42 11.60 33.19
N THR A 532 23.33 10.27 33.34
CA THR A 532 24.32 9.28 32.90
C THR A 532 23.85 8.59 31.63
N PRO A 533 24.74 8.27 30.68
CA PRO A 533 26.20 8.53 30.71
C PRO A 533 26.58 9.99 30.42
N PHE A 534 25.65 10.79 29.90
CA PHE A 534 25.79 12.25 29.79
C PHE A 534 24.43 12.93 29.85
N ARG A 535 24.43 14.24 30.11
CA ARG A 535 23.19 15.02 30.20
C ARG A 535 22.57 15.25 28.82
N ALA A 536 21.53 14.48 28.50
CA ALA A 536 20.76 14.64 27.28
C ALA A 536 19.68 15.72 27.43
N VAL A 537 19.62 16.65 26.48
CA VAL A 537 18.58 17.69 26.39
C VAL A 537 17.85 17.55 25.07
N ALA A 538 16.53 17.41 25.12
CA ALA A 538 15.66 17.34 23.97
C ALA A 538 14.97 18.69 23.75
N GLU A 539 15.03 19.18 22.52
CA GLU A 539 14.26 20.33 22.03
C GLU A 539 13.03 19.84 21.24
N PRO A 540 11.94 20.62 21.22
CA PRO A 540 10.78 20.28 20.40
C PRO A 540 11.09 20.41 18.90
N GLY A 541 10.15 19.93 18.08
CA GLY A 541 10.29 19.96 16.63
C GLY A 541 10.87 18.68 16.06
N ILE A 542 10.70 18.54 14.74
CA ILE A 542 11.05 17.33 14.02
C ILE A 542 12.56 17.28 13.84
N GLN A 543 13.15 16.12 14.10
CA GLN A 543 14.57 15.84 13.99
C GLN A 543 14.75 14.62 13.09
N LEU A 544 15.64 14.72 12.10
CA LEU A 544 16.12 13.60 11.29
C LEU A 544 17.54 13.28 11.76
N LYS A 545 17.75 12.05 12.25
CA LYS A 545 19.04 11.59 12.76
C LYS A 545 19.49 10.33 12.02
N ALA A 546 20.81 10.18 11.88
CA ALA A 546 21.46 8.93 11.53
C ALA A 546 22.03 8.31 12.81
N VAL A 547 21.65 7.08 13.10
CA VAL A 547 22.19 6.27 14.20
C VAL A 547 23.25 5.37 13.59
N LYS A 548 24.48 5.49 14.09
CA LYS A 548 25.58 4.54 13.83
C LYS A 548 26.32 4.38 15.15
N SER A 549 25.76 3.55 16.00
CA SER A 549 26.18 3.37 17.39
C SER A 549 27.37 2.43 17.48
N LYS A 550 28.40 2.85 18.21
CA LYS A 550 29.53 1.99 18.55
C LYS A 550 29.22 1.02 19.70
N THR A 551 28.25 1.37 20.55
CA THR A 551 27.94 0.59 21.76
C THR A 551 26.72 -0.29 21.61
N GLY A 552 25.90 -0.05 20.59
CA GLY A 552 24.57 -0.64 20.46
C GLY A 552 23.57 -0.15 21.50
N PRO A 553 22.44 -0.87 21.65
CA PRO A 553 21.40 -0.63 22.64
C PRO A 553 21.93 -0.47 24.07
N GLY A 554 21.33 0.44 24.83
CA GLY A 554 21.70 0.74 26.22
C GLY A 554 21.82 2.24 26.51
N GLU A 555 22.43 2.56 27.66
CA GLU A 555 22.40 3.91 28.24
C GLU A 555 22.98 5.01 27.33
N HIS A 556 24.02 4.67 26.54
CA HIS A 556 24.68 5.60 25.61
C HIS A 556 23.77 5.96 24.44
N LEU A 557 23.26 4.95 23.74
CA LEU A 557 22.39 5.15 22.59
C LEU A 557 21.08 5.82 23.01
N ARG A 558 20.49 5.40 24.13
CA ARG A 558 19.29 6.02 24.69
C ARG A 558 19.44 7.53 24.92
N ASN A 559 20.48 7.95 25.64
CA ASN A 559 20.70 9.38 25.90
C ASN A 559 21.00 10.14 24.60
N SER A 560 21.69 9.51 23.66
CA SER A 560 21.96 10.06 22.33
C SER A 560 20.70 10.25 21.48
N LEU A 561 19.77 9.31 21.52
CA LEU A 561 18.48 9.40 20.86
C LEU A 561 17.64 10.54 21.46
N TRP A 562 17.62 10.67 22.79
CA TRP A 562 16.93 11.77 23.46
C TRP A 562 17.52 13.14 23.11
N HIS A 563 18.85 13.24 23.08
CA HIS A 563 19.54 14.52 22.92
C HIS A 563 19.34 15.12 21.53
N THR A 564 18.97 16.40 21.48
CA THR A 564 18.98 17.18 20.24
C THR A 564 20.41 17.64 19.92
N GLY A 565 21.07 16.92 19.02
CA GLY A 565 22.40 17.26 18.54
C GLY A 565 23.20 16.02 18.17
N ASP A 566 24.47 16.24 17.83
CA ASP A 566 25.41 15.17 17.56
C ASP A 566 25.96 14.59 18.87
N THR A 567 26.14 13.28 18.88
CA THR A 567 26.81 12.54 19.95
C THR A 567 27.85 11.64 19.30
N SER A 568 29.12 11.81 19.71
CA SER A 568 30.25 11.13 19.08
C SER A 568 30.06 9.61 19.14
N ASP A 569 30.32 8.94 18.02
CA ASP A 569 30.26 7.48 17.88
C ASP A 569 28.89 6.86 18.24
N GLN A 570 27.81 7.65 18.15
CA GLN A 570 26.45 7.24 18.53
C GLN A 570 25.40 7.71 17.50
N VAL A 571 25.08 9.01 17.51
CA VAL A 571 23.97 9.58 16.73
C VAL A 571 24.37 10.93 16.16
N ARG A 572 24.07 11.16 14.88
CA ARG A 572 24.28 12.44 14.18
C ARG A 572 22.95 13.06 13.77
N LEU A 573 22.77 14.35 14.07
CA LEU A 573 21.61 15.13 13.67
C LEU A 573 21.80 15.65 12.23
N LEU A 574 21.08 15.07 11.28
CA LEU A 574 21.18 15.45 9.87
C LEU A 574 20.36 16.71 9.56
N TRP A 575 19.20 16.83 10.19
CA TRP A 575 18.32 17.97 10.02
C TRP A 575 17.41 18.17 11.23
N LYS A 576 17.06 19.41 11.51
CA LYS A 576 16.08 19.80 12.52
C LYS A 576 15.18 20.90 11.99
N ASP A 577 13.89 20.82 12.30
CA ASP A 577 12.93 21.87 11.96
C ASP A 577 13.34 23.21 12.60
N PRO A 578 13.69 24.24 11.80
CA PRO A 578 14.13 25.53 12.33
C PRO A 578 13.03 26.28 13.06
N ARG A 579 11.76 25.88 12.90
CA ARG A 579 10.63 26.49 13.62
C ARG A 579 10.57 26.05 15.08
N ASN A 580 11.18 24.91 15.42
CA ASN A 580 11.23 24.37 16.77
C ASN A 580 9.83 24.19 17.40
N VAL A 581 8.87 23.69 16.61
CA VAL A 581 7.47 23.54 17.02
C VAL A 581 7.16 22.07 17.27
N GLY A 582 6.74 21.75 18.48
CA GLY A 582 6.27 20.41 18.85
C GLY A 582 4.94 20.02 18.21
N TRP A 583 4.63 18.73 18.24
CA TRP A 583 3.32 18.24 17.84
C TRP A 583 2.24 18.70 18.83
N LYS A 584 0.99 18.77 18.39
CA LYS A 584 -0.16 19.17 19.22
C LYS A 584 -1.01 17.94 19.58
N ASP A 585 -1.54 17.93 20.80
CA ASP A 585 -2.42 16.87 21.28
C ASP A 585 -3.60 16.64 20.34
N LYS A 586 -3.91 15.38 20.05
CA LYS A 586 -5.06 14.97 19.23
C LYS A 586 -5.11 15.66 17.86
N VAL A 587 -3.96 16.03 17.31
CA VAL A 587 -3.82 16.55 15.95
C VAL A 587 -3.13 15.52 15.07
N SER A 588 -3.67 15.35 13.86
CA SER A 588 -3.13 14.42 12.88
C SER A 588 -2.16 15.13 11.94
N TYR A 589 -0.99 14.52 11.75
CA TYR A 589 0.03 14.98 10.82
C TYR A 589 0.32 13.89 9.80
N ARG A 590 0.49 14.25 8.52
CA ARG A 590 0.91 13.29 7.49
C ARG A 590 2.38 13.50 7.15
N TRP A 591 3.18 12.45 7.20
CA TRP A 591 4.57 12.50 6.74
C TRP A 591 4.69 11.86 5.36
N PHE A 592 5.70 12.30 4.62
CA PHE A 592 6.13 11.73 3.35
C PHE A 592 7.66 11.71 3.33
N LEU A 593 8.25 10.52 3.40
CA LEU A 593 9.66 10.24 3.27
C LEU A 593 9.97 9.80 1.84
N GLN A 594 11.11 10.26 1.33
CA GLN A 594 11.73 9.74 0.12
C GLN A 594 13.18 9.40 0.45
N HIS A 595 13.58 8.16 0.20
CA HIS A 595 14.93 7.67 0.43
C HIS A 595 15.47 7.00 -0.83
N ARG A 596 16.63 7.46 -1.33
CA ARG A 596 17.39 6.82 -2.43
C ARG A 596 18.82 6.54 -1.98
N PRO A 597 19.05 5.40 -1.33
CA PRO A 597 20.35 4.97 -0.85
C PRO A 597 21.51 5.07 -1.84
N GLN A 598 21.28 4.69 -3.10
CA GLN A 598 22.27 4.70 -4.19
C GLN A 598 23.02 6.04 -4.35
N ILE A 599 22.34 7.14 -3.98
CA ILE A 599 22.89 8.51 -4.04
C ILE A 599 22.82 9.22 -2.67
N GLY A 600 22.44 8.50 -1.62
CA GLY A 600 22.21 9.03 -0.28
C GLY A 600 21.09 10.06 -0.14
N TYR A 601 20.13 10.11 -1.07
CA TYR A 601 19.09 11.14 -1.06
C TYR A 601 18.05 10.86 0.03
N ILE A 602 17.83 11.83 0.92
CA ILE A 602 16.79 11.78 1.94
C ILE A 602 15.96 13.07 1.88
N ARG A 603 14.63 12.94 1.92
CA ARG A 603 13.73 14.08 2.11
C ARG A 603 12.47 13.68 2.88
N ALA A 604 12.19 14.40 3.96
CA ALA A 604 10.99 14.22 4.76
C ALA A 604 10.13 15.50 4.74
N ARG A 605 8.83 15.34 4.46
CA ARG A 605 7.83 16.43 4.44
C ARG A 605 6.68 16.11 5.37
N PHE A 606 6.19 17.12 6.09
CA PHE A 606 5.14 16.98 7.10
C PHE A 606 3.99 17.94 6.82
N TYR A 607 2.77 17.44 6.96
CA TYR A 607 1.54 18.17 6.68
C TYR A 607 0.61 18.16 7.90
N GLU A 608 0.04 19.31 8.25
CA GLU A 608 -1.09 19.42 9.18
C GLU A 608 -2.34 19.67 8.33
N GLY A 609 -3.20 18.65 8.18
CA GLY A 609 -4.27 18.69 7.17
C GLY A 609 -3.69 18.78 5.73
N SER A 610 -4.00 19.85 5.01
CA SER A 610 -3.46 20.13 3.66
C SER A 610 -2.18 20.96 3.66
N ASP A 611 -1.81 21.54 4.80
CA ASP A 611 -0.78 22.57 4.87
C ASP A 611 0.57 21.93 5.14
N LEU A 612 1.55 22.19 4.27
CA LEU A 612 2.94 21.78 4.48
C LEU A 612 3.50 22.57 5.67
N VAL A 613 3.75 21.88 6.78
CA VAL A 613 4.30 22.49 7.99
C VAL A 613 5.82 22.40 7.98
N ALA A 614 6.41 21.25 7.66
CA ALA A 614 7.87 21.09 7.64
C ALA A 614 8.36 20.40 6.37
N ASP A 615 9.54 20.77 5.92
CA ASP A 615 10.26 20.13 4.81
C ASP A 615 11.74 20.12 5.17
N SER A 616 12.35 18.94 5.18
CA SER A 616 13.79 18.82 5.44
C SER A 616 14.64 19.47 4.35
N GLY A 617 14.06 19.67 3.16
CA GLY A 617 14.84 19.89 1.95
C GLY A 617 15.57 18.61 1.54
N VAL A 618 16.55 18.75 0.66
CA VAL A 618 17.40 17.65 0.25
C VAL A 618 18.50 17.45 1.28
N THR A 619 18.48 16.31 1.95
CA THR A 619 19.55 15.84 2.83
C THR A 619 20.29 14.74 2.09
N ILE A 620 21.63 14.78 2.11
CA ILE A 620 22.46 13.74 1.51
C ILE A 620 23.21 13.02 2.62
N ASP A 621 22.97 11.73 2.75
CA ASP A 621 23.62 10.86 3.72
C ASP A 621 23.72 9.43 3.20
N THR A 622 24.88 8.79 3.39
CA THR A 622 25.16 7.44 2.88
C THR A 622 25.57 6.50 4.01
N THR A 623 25.16 6.77 5.25
CA THR A 623 25.60 5.99 6.42
C THR A 623 24.99 4.58 6.38
N MET A 624 23.70 4.48 6.08
CA MET A 624 23.01 3.23 5.79
C MET A 624 22.55 3.28 4.33
N ARG A 625 22.80 2.22 3.55
CA ARG A 625 22.50 2.17 2.12
C ARG A 625 21.28 1.33 1.76
N GLY A 626 20.25 1.41 2.59
CA GLY A 626 18.98 0.74 2.37
C GLY A 626 18.57 0.07 3.67
N GLY A 627 17.67 -0.88 3.60
CA GLY A 627 17.22 -1.65 4.74
C GLY A 627 15.73 -1.46 5.03
N ARG A 628 15.35 -1.77 6.27
CA ARG A 628 13.95 -1.97 6.68
C ARG A 628 13.28 -0.68 7.16
N LEU A 629 11.94 -0.74 7.24
CA LEU A 629 11.09 0.36 7.70
C LEU A 629 10.44 0.05 9.04
N GLY A 630 10.06 1.07 9.80
CA GLY A 630 9.38 0.85 11.07
C GLY A 630 8.88 2.12 11.74
N VAL A 631 8.31 1.95 12.92
CA VAL A 631 7.85 3.03 13.80
C VAL A 631 8.70 3.10 15.07
N PHE A 632 8.77 4.29 15.68
CA PHE A 632 9.61 4.56 16.85
C PHE A 632 8.83 5.29 17.94
N CYS A 633 8.95 4.82 19.18
CA CYS A 633 8.46 5.51 20.36
C CYS A 633 9.55 5.61 21.41
N PHE A 634 9.51 6.68 22.22
CA PHE A 634 10.34 6.80 23.40
C PHE A 634 9.61 7.64 24.45
N SER A 635 9.15 6.98 25.52
CA SER A 635 8.48 7.58 26.68
C SER A 635 7.12 8.27 26.37
N GLN A 636 6.43 7.84 25.30
CA GLN A 636 5.13 8.42 24.91
C GLN A 636 4.11 7.30 24.66
N GLU A 637 2.94 7.44 25.29
CA GLU A 637 1.81 6.51 25.16
C GLU A 637 0.75 6.97 24.13
N ASN A 638 -0.12 6.05 23.72
CA ASN A 638 -1.28 6.30 22.86
C ASN A 638 -0.93 6.96 21.51
N ILE A 639 0.15 6.49 20.89
CA ILE A 639 0.59 6.93 19.57
C ILE A 639 -0.09 6.07 18.51
N ILE A 640 -0.57 6.70 17.45
CA ILE A 640 -1.19 6.06 16.29
C ILE A 640 -0.39 6.44 15.05
N TRP A 641 0.12 5.42 14.35
CA TRP A 641 0.63 5.50 12.99
C TRP A 641 -0.40 4.85 12.07
N SER A 642 -1.24 5.67 11.46
CA SER A 642 -2.39 5.23 10.65
C SER A 642 -2.12 5.40 9.16
N ASN A 643 -2.80 4.59 8.34
CA ASN A 643 -2.73 4.67 6.88
C ASN A 643 -1.27 4.71 6.38
N LEU A 644 -0.46 3.81 6.94
CA LEU A 644 0.91 3.54 6.54
C LEU A 644 0.91 3.06 5.10
N LYS A 645 1.91 3.51 4.35
CA LYS A 645 2.12 3.11 2.97
C LYS A 645 3.58 3.29 2.60
N TYR A 646 4.22 2.22 2.12
CA TYR A 646 5.49 2.31 1.42
C TYR A 646 5.30 2.04 -0.07
N ARG A 647 6.31 2.35 -0.88
CA ARG A 647 6.45 2.01 -2.31
C ARG A 647 7.91 1.86 -2.69
N CYS A 648 8.23 0.81 -3.41
CA CYS A 648 9.54 0.65 -4.02
C CYS A 648 9.71 1.76 -5.07
N ASN A 649 10.82 2.49 -4.96
CA ASN A 649 11.14 3.58 -5.87
C ASN A 649 12.65 3.83 -5.88
N GLY A 650 13.35 3.26 -6.85
CA GLY A 650 14.77 3.51 -7.08
C GLY A 650 15.05 4.83 -7.83
N ASN A 651 14.04 5.41 -8.48
CA ASN A 651 14.24 6.56 -9.37
C ASN A 651 14.49 7.87 -8.59
N ALA A 652 15.60 8.55 -8.91
CA ALA A 652 15.95 9.84 -8.32
C ALA A 652 15.00 10.96 -8.79
N SER A 653 14.51 11.77 -7.85
CA SER A 653 13.58 12.88 -8.15
C SER A 653 14.24 14.00 -8.96
N PHE A 654 13.47 14.68 -9.81
CA PHE A 654 13.90 15.87 -10.56
C PHE A 654 14.53 16.97 -9.67
N SER A 655 14.11 17.07 -8.40
CA SER A 655 14.69 17.99 -7.42
C SER A 655 16.17 17.71 -7.10
N PHE A 656 16.61 16.45 -7.19
CA PHE A 656 18.00 16.06 -6.98
C PHE A 656 18.91 16.57 -8.10
N PHE A 657 18.49 16.39 -9.36
CA PHE A 657 19.22 16.93 -10.51
C PHE A 657 19.37 18.46 -10.43
N PHE A 658 18.34 19.16 -9.96
CA PHE A 658 18.41 20.61 -9.76
C PHE A 658 19.34 21.01 -8.59
N PHE A 659 19.34 20.23 -7.50
CA PHE A 659 20.28 20.43 -6.38
C PHE A 659 21.73 20.25 -6.84
N LEU A 660 22.07 19.16 -7.55
CA LEU A 660 23.39 18.97 -8.15
C LEU A 660 23.82 20.14 -9.05
N LEU A 661 22.90 20.65 -9.87
CA LEU A 661 23.16 21.82 -10.72
C LEU A 661 23.40 23.12 -9.94
N MET A 662 22.81 23.27 -8.75
CA MET A 662 23.03 24.42 -7.87
C MET A 662 24.41 24.39 -7.20
N PHE A 663 24.96 23.19 -6.93
CA PHE A 663 26.28 23.01 -6.29
C PHE A 663 27.43 22.79 -7.30
N SER A 664 27.14 22.57 -8.58
CA SER A 664 28.13 22.46 -9.66
C SER A 664 28.66 23.83 -10.16
N LYS A 665 28.68 24.87 -9.31
CA LYS A 665 29.13 26.23 -9.67
C LYS A 665 30.16 26.81 -8.73
#